data_AF-Q7SAC2-F1
#
_entry.id   AF-Q7SAC2-F1
#
_cell.length_a   1.000
_cell.length_b   1.000
_cell.length_c   1.000
_cell.angle_alpha   90.00
_cell.angle_beta   90.00
_cell.angle_gamma   90.00
#
_symmetry.space_group_name_H-M   'P 1'
#
loop_
_entity.id
_entity.type
_entity.pdbx_description
1 polymer ?
#
loop_
_entity_poly.entity_id
_entity_poly.type
_entity_poly.pdbx_seq_one_letter_code
_entity_poly.pdbx_strand_id
1 'polypeptide(L)'
;MSATPAVLRASACSACRFSALRLFVSSFASPRAPLPVARTRVLSPTAPYSTFRPSPRLLASPSSEEHAEPAAQEQPNKTEDAQAEASTEANNEGGADVPWYLQVDAPTHPTLVHEPPPLPDIPEGSPKLMEPLVKFVSDELGMDDLKLLDLREIDPPPALGPEVLMLFGTARSERHLHVSADRLVRWLRNRGVTAKADGLLGRNELKTKLRRKARKAKLLGTTGLPSGADDGITTGWICVNLGTLGWSDMEMEFKDEKGVTSGFGVPQSGTTLVVQLMTETRREELALEKLWSGILRRSLERQDKIAGKLPEASFTTSPDTVSGQSFSPSPIRSSGRNRKRPDRLYFSTSARQHAAAVDVSQTDLATAMAGWEYSNASPSTIDNLLAQDTDSKVQLLIQMQEYLSSLPRDQALSAVSLCEDGSPSTFMRLFNRAIENLPSAQAWEARLWVEKAARALQHPDHDLARLGDLIQEMKLSGAANVSREKFVDLLRMIFAIPETTDAGVRQQASLSMDVIDMLFSRGEKVIEYDVVVAVIESLLQTRARPPEARRLLSQFEDLLSEAQMDCPTEDEIIRLLDVYANHRAWDKFWNVWRVFPRHCERRTERMYTKVYERIAAEDHQGMATDALRWCVEEMWHEQPPVRVTAAMLKALEACIRIADPEAESLAKDIDDRISDAQYMDREFVRLWLTLHGSAAWGA
;
A
#
# COMPACT_ATOMS: atom_id res chain seq x y z
N MET A 1 -23.44 12.05 37.87
CA MET A 1 -22.61 11.51 38.96
C MET A 1 -21.33 10.97 38.32
N SER A 2 -20.27 11.75 38.49
CA SER A 2 -18.96 11.65 37.86
C SER A 2 -18.07 10.67 38.61
N ALA A 3 -17.62 9.60 37.94
CA ALA A 3 -16.50 8.80 38.40
C ALA A 3 -15.27 9.16 37.53
N THR A 4 -14.22 9.61 38.22
CA THR A 4 -12.99 10.21 37.72
C THR A 4 -11.96 9.16 37.26
N PRO A 5 -11.11 9.45 36.24
CA PRO A 5 -10.03 8.58 35.81
C PRO A 5 -8.75 8.89 36.60
N ALA A 6 -8.69 8.44 37.86
CA ALA A 6 -7.50 8.59 38.71
C ALA A 6 -6.69 7.29 38.89
N VAL A 7 -7.23 6.14 38.48
CA VAL A 7 -6.65 4.81 38.77
C VAL A 7 -5.65 4.34 37.71
N LEU A 8 -5.66 4.90 36.49
CA LEU A 8 -4.75 4.51 35.40
C LEU A 8 -3.38 5.22 35.43
N ARG A 9 -3.16 6.19 36.34
CA ARG A 9 -1.87 6.90 36.50
C ARG A 9 -0.85 6.16 37.38
N ALA A 10 -1.25 5.07 38.05
CA ALA A 10 -0.42 4.38 39.05
C ALA A 10 0.24 3.06 38.55
N SER A 11 0.08 2.69 37.27
CA SER A 11 0.61 1.43 36.72
C SER A 11 1.84 1.57 35.80
N ALA A 12 2.50 2.73 35.78
CA ALA A 12 3.54 3.07 34.80
C ALA A 12 4.96 3.19 35.38
N CYS A 13 5.36 2.31 36.31
CA CYS A 13 6.73 2.25 36.85
C CYS A 13 7.46 0.97 36.41
N SER A 14 8.68 1.14 35.88
CA SER A 14 9.60 0.08 35.41
C SER A 14 10.08 -0.87 36.52
N ALA A 15 10.03 -0.46 37.80
CA ALA A 15 10.39 -1.31 38.93
C ALA A 15 9.31 -2.36 39.31
N CYS A 16 8.07 -2.20 38.85
CA CYS A 16 6.97 -3.11 39.18
C CYS A 16 6.81 -4.29 38.21
N ARG A 17 7.52 -4.28 37.06
CA ARG A 17 7.46 -5.36 36.05
C ARG A 17 8.22 -6.63 36.44
N PHE A 18 9.10 -6.60 37.45
CA PHE A 18 9.84 -7.79 37.92
C PHE A 18 9.26 -8.48 39.18
N SER A 19 8.29 -7.87 39.88
CA SER A 19 7.65 -8.48 41.06
C SER A 19 6.29 -9.13 40.78
N ALA A 20 5.64 -8.85 39.63
CA ALA A 20 4.38 -9.49 39.25
C ALA A 20 4.57 -10.89 38.63
N LEU A 21 5.78 -11.24 38.17
CA LEU A 21 6.12 -12.55 37.60
C LEU A 21 6.70 -13.55 38.63
N ARG A 22 6.78 -13.18 39.92
CA ARG A 22 7.20 -14.08 41.01
C ARG A 22 6.06 -14.57 41.92
N LEU A 23 4.79 -14.26 41.60
CA LEU A 23 3.65 -14.60 42.46
C LEU A 23 2.62 -15.58 41.87
N PHE A 24 2.88 -16.20 40.71
CA PHE A 24 1.93 -17.16 40.10
C PHE A 24 2.49 -18.55 39.80
N VAL A 25 3.69 -18.88 40.32
CA VAL A 25 4.21 -20.26 40.33
C VAL A 25 4.70 -20.60 41.74
N SER A 26 3.76 -20.87 42.65
CA SER A 26 4.01 -21.76 43.80
C SER A 26 2.71 -22.17 44.48
N SER A 27 2.38 -23.44 44.27
CA SER A 27 1.89 -24.40 45.26
C SER A 27 0.57 -24.17 46.00
N PHE A 28 -0.43 -24.94 45.54
CA PHE A 28 -1.17 -25.95 46.32
C PHE A 28 -1.37 -25.68 47.83
N ALA A 29 -2.58 -25.27 48.22
CA ALA A 29 -3.45 -25.92 49.23
C ALA A 29 -4.60 -24.99 49.65
N SER A 30 -5.83 -25.47 49.44
CA SER A 30 -7.13 -24.90 49.85
C SER A 30 -7.41 -25.20 51.34
N PRO A 31 -8.59 -24.87 51.93
CA PRO A 31 -9.40 -23.63 51.93
C PRO A 31 -9.87 -23.24 53.36
N ARG A 32 -10.52 -22.07 53.52
CA ARG A 32 -11.82 -21.91 54.25
C ARG A 32 -12.33 -20.46 54.24
N ALA A 33 -13.51 -20.28 53.65
CA ALA A 33 -14.39 -19.10 53.73
C ALA A 33 -15.23 -19.14 55.05
N PRO A 34 -16.12 -18.16 55.42
CA PRO A 34 -17.25 -17.65 54.60
C PRO A 34 -17.69 -16.16 54.77
N LEU A 35 -18.15 -15.55 53.64
CA LEU A 35 -19.44 -14.87 53.32
C LEU A 35 -20.43 -14.36 54.43
N PRO A 36 -21.56 -13.66 54.10
CA PRO A 36 -21.84 -12.40 53.37
C PRO A 36 -23.03 -11.59 54.01
N VAL A 37 -23.88 -10.89 53.21
CA VAL A 37 -25.25 -10.27 53.48
C VAL A 37 -25.20 -8.72 53.65
N ALA A 38 -26.05 -7.83 53.11
CA ALA A 38 -27.41 -7.80 52.53
C ALA A 38 -27.58 -6.49 51.70
N ARG A 39 -28.22 -6.45 50.51
CA ARG A 39 -29.67 -6.29 50.18
C ARG A 39 -30.17 -4.84 49.91
N THR A 40 -30.59 -4.59 48.65
CA THR A 40 -31.98 -4.27 48.19
C THR A 40 -32.32 -2.75 48.18
N ARG A 41 -33.14 -2.13 47.29
CA ARG A 41 -34.13 -2.58 46.29
C ARG A 41 -34.80 -1.32 45.62
N VAL A 42 -35.40 -1.55 44.43
CA VAL A 42 -36.55 -0.84 43.76
C VAL A 42 -36.38 0.61 43.25
N LEU A 43 -37.00 1.16 42.17
CA LEU A 43 -38.22 0.91 41.36
C LEU A 43 -38.05 1.40 39.89
N SER A 44 -38.56 0.64 38.91
CA SER A 44 -39.24 1.14 37.67
C SER A 44 -40.75 1.33 37.99
N PRO A 45 -41.73 1.78 37.14
CA PRO A 45 -41.86 1.68 35.66
C PRO A 45 -42.74 2.76 34.93
N THR A 46 -43.12 2.49 33.66
CA THR A 46 -44.26 3.04 32.84
C THR A 46 -44.05 4.44 32.22
N ALA A 47 -44.51 4.83 31.01
CA ALA A 47 -45.60 4.39 30.12
C ALA A 47 -45.42 5.05 28.70
N PRO A 48 -46.35 4.93 27.71
CA PRO A 48 -46.11 4.54 26.30
C PRO A 48 -46.61 5.57 25.22
N TYR A 49 -46.86 5.08 23.99
CA TYR A 49 -47.61 5.66 22.85
C TYR A 49 -46.86 6.60 21.87
N SER A 50 -46.67 6.16 20.62
CA SER A 50 -47.33 6.79 19.46
C SER A 50 -47.02 6.04 18.16
N THR A 51 -48.11 5.70 17.48
CA THR A 51 -48.29 4.91 16.27
C THR A 51 -48.21 5.76 15.01
N PHE A 52 -47.63 5.26 13.91
CA PHE A 52 -48.23 5.36 12.56
C PHE A 52 -47.61 4.30 11.63
N ARG A 53 -48.40 3.30 11.26
CA ARG A 53 -48.20 2.43 10.09
C ARG A 53 -48.94 3.06 8.89
N PRO A 54 -48.54 2.71 7.66
CA PRO A 54 -49.49 1.96 6.84
C PRO A 54 -48.87 0.75 6.12
N SER A 55 -49.68 -0.29 6.00
CA SER A 55 -49.64 -1.41 5.05
C SER A 55 -51.07 -1.50 4.48
N PRO A 56 -51.39 -2.36 3.49
CA PRO A 56 -50.69 -2.79 2.27
C PRO A 56 -51.64 -2.68 1.03
N ARG A 57 -51.17 -2.86 -0.23
CA ARG A 57 -51.97 -3.39 -1.37
C ARG A 57 -51.19 -3.50 -2.69
N LEU A 58 -51.30 -4.70 -3.30
CA LEU A 58 -51.36 -5.04 -4.74
C LEU A 58 -50.07 -5.16 -5.58
N LEU A 59 -49.66 -6.43 -5.80
CA LEU A 59 -49.24 -7.10 -7.05
C LEU A 59 -48.69 -8.49 -6.64
N ALA A 60 -49.50 -9.55 -6.47
CA ALA A 60 -49.86 -10.55 -7.50
C ALA A 60 -48.65 -10.92 -8.39
N SER A 61 -48.09 -12.13 -8.47
CA SER A 61 -48.64 -13.50 -8.45
C SER A 61 -47.46 -14.53 -8.43
N PRO A 62 -47.69 -15.86 -8.32
CA PRO A 62 -47.06 -16.73 -7.30
C PRO A 62 -46.06 -17.80 -7.79
N SER A 63 -45.50 -18.52 -6.80
CA SER A 63 -45.09 -19.96 -6.79
C SER A 63 -43.96 -20.39 -7.76
N SER A 64 -42.91 -21.11 -7.33
CA SER A 64 -42.98 -22.41 -6.64
C SER A 64 -41.78 -22.64 -5.71
N GLU A 65 -42.07 -23.26 -4.56
CA GLU A 65 -41.11 -23.90 -3.66
C GLU A 65 -40.72 -25.28 -4.24
N GLU A 66 -39.44 -25.64 -4.23
CA GLU A 66 -39.01 -27.04 -4.10
C GLU A 66 -37.83 -27.12 -3.13
N HIS A 67 -38.16 -27.58 -1.91
CA HIS A 67 -37.28 -28.35 -1.05
C HIS A 67 -36.99 -29.71 -1.69
N ALA A 68 -35.75 -30.20 -1.62
CA ALA A 68 -35.45 -31.59 -1.24
C ALA A 68 -33.94 -31.89 -1.37
N GLU A 69 -33.31 -32.22 -0.23
CA GLU A 69 -32.24 -33.24 -0.20
C GLU A 69 -32.82 -34.59 -0.68
N PRO A 70 -32.00 -35.58 -1.06
CA PRO A 70 -31.69 -36.57 -0.04
C PRO A 70 -30.32 -37.27 -0.18
N ALA A 71 -29.91 -37.82 0.96
CA ALA A 71 -28.89 -38.83 1.09
C ALA A 71 -29.27 -40.13 0.36
N ALA A 72 -28.28 -40.78 -0.26
CA ALA A 72 -28.33 -42.16 -0.68
C ALA A 72 -27.52 -43.01 0.31
N GLN A 73 -28.21 -43.87 1.06
CA GLN A 73 -27.67 -45.07 1.69
C GLN A 73 -28.35 -46.28 1.06
N GLU A 74 -27.53 -47.25 0.62
CA GLU A 74 -27.65 -48.72 0.80
C GLU A 74 -29.02 -49.39 0.51
N GLN A 75 -29.19 -50.54 -0.14
CA GLN A 75 -28.38 -51.59 -0.78
C GLN A 75 -29.40 -52.60 -1.41
N PRO A 76 -28.99 -53.61 -2.20
CA PRO A 76 -29.79 -54.30 -3.22
C PRO A 76 -30.28 -55.73 -2.84
N ASN A 77 -31.19 -56.30 -3.66
CA ASN A 77 -31.35 -57.75 -3.91
C ASN A 77 -32.25 -57.95 -5.16
N LYS A 78 -31.76 -58.60 -6.23
CA LYS A 78 -31.96 -60.04 -6.61
C LYS A 78 -33.44 -60.36 -6.94
N THR A 79 -33.82 -60.94 -8.08
CA THR A 79 -33.44 -62.29 -8.58
C THR A 79 -34.05 -62.55 -9.99
N GLU A 80 -33.26 -63.10 -10.93
CA GLU A 80 -33.48 -64.19 -11.94
C GLU A 80 -34.80 -64.21 -12.77
N ASP A 81 -34.87 -64.44 -14.09
CA ASP A 81 -34.42 -65.56 -14.96
C ASP A 81 -34.43 -65.07 -16.44
N ALA A 82 -33.42 -65.23 -17.31
CA ALA A 82 -32.84 -66.41 -17.97
C ALA A 82 -33.44 -66.76 -19.37
N GLN A 83 -32.54 -66.75 -20.39
CA GLN A 83 -32.52 -67.58 -21.64
C GLN A 83 -33.58 -67.31 -22.74
N ALA A 84 -33.33 -67.43 -24.05
CA ALA A 84 -32.15 -67.67 -24.89
C ALA A 84 -32.52 -67.37 -26.37
N GLU A 85 -31.54 -66.84 -27.10
CA GLU A 85 -31.12 -67.06 -28.50
C GLU A 85 -32.10 -67.42 -29.66
N ALA A 86 -31.76 -66.78 -30.80
CA ALA A 86 -31.80 -67.27 -32.19
C ALA A 86 -32.94 -66.79 -33.12
N SER A 87 -32.60 -65.73 -33.88
CA SER A 87 -32.68 -65.62 -35.34
C SER A 87 -33.93 -66.13 -36.09
N THR A 88 -34.75 -65.23 -36.64
CA THR A 88 -35.17 -65.30 -38.06
C THR A 88 -35.73 -63.97 -38.55
N GLU A 89 -35.37 -63.61 -39.78
CA GLU A 89 -35.75 -62.38 -40.48
C GLU A 89 -37.21 -62.36 -40.93
N ALA A 90 -37.67 -61.13 -41.17
CA ALA A 90 -38.68 -60.70 -42.14
C ALA A 90 -40.18 -60.63 -41.73
N ASN A 91 -40.65 -59.39 -41.88
CA ASN A 91 -41.98 -58.93 -42.28
C ASN A 91 -43.12 -58.80 -41.27
N ASN A 92 -43.52 -57.53 -41.17
CA ASN A 92 -44.88 -57.00 -41.21
C ASN A 92 -45.79 -57.06 -39.97
N GLU A 93 -46.10 -55.84 -39.54
CA GLU A 93 -47.46 -55.31 -39.35
C GLU A 93 -48.23 -55.65 -38.06
N GLY A 94 -48.67 -54.58 -37.38
CA GLY A 94 -49.61 -54.59 -36.25
C GLY A 94 -48.89 -54.33 -34.93
N GLY A 95 -49.02 -53.19 -34.26
CA GLY A 95 -50.20 -52.35 -34.11
C GLY A 95 -50.46 -52.21 -32.61
N ALA A 96 -49.71 -51.32 -31.95
CA ALA A 96 -50.01 -50.84 -30.60
C ALA A 96 -49.58 -49.38 -30.51
N ASP A 97 -50.50 -48.52 -30.95
CA ASP A 97 -50.72 -47.12 -30.56
C ASP A 97 -49.56 -46.43 -29.80
N VAL A 98 -48.44 -46.17 -30.50
CA VAL A 98 -47.37 -45.32 -29.97
C VAL A 98 -47.87 -43.88 -30.09
N PRO A 99 -47.98 -43.10 -28.99
CA PRO A 99 -48.46 -41.73 -29.07
C PRO A 99 -47.60 -40.87 -30.01
N TRP A 100 -48.23 -39.94 -30.74
CA TRP A 100 -47.56 -39.10 -31.74
C TRP A 100 -46.28 -38.39 -31.24
N TYR A 101 -46.19 -38.07 -29.94
CA TYR A 101 -45.02 -37.42 -29.35
C TYR A 101 -43.81 -38.36 -29.15
N LEU A 102 -44.02 -39.68 -29.21
CA LEU A 102 -42.98 -40.73 -29.17
C LEU A 102 -42.62 -41.23 -30.58
N GLN A 103 -43.49 -40.97 -31.56
CA GLN A 103 -43.25 -41.26 -32.98
C GLN A 103 -42.40 -40.17 -33.66
N VAL A 104 -42.34 -38.98 -33.08
CA VAL A 104 -41.46 -37.91 -33.54
C VAL A 104 -40.10 -38.20 -32.93
N ASP A 105 -39.16 -38.66 -33.76
CA ASP A 105 -37.73 -38.59 -33.44
C ASP A 105 -37.47 -37.19 -32.91
N ALA A 106 -37.10 -37.09 -31.62
CA ALA A 106 -36.84 -35.81 -30.98
C ALA A 106 -35.94 -35.03 -31.94
N PRO A 107 -36.36 -33.84 -32.42
CA PRO A 107 -35.60 -33.13 -33.42
C PRO A 107 -34.19 -33.03 -32.87
N THR A 108 -33.27 -33.77 -33.49
CA THR A 108 -31.86 -33.50 -33.43
C THR A 108 -31.75 -32.14 -34.10
N HIS A 109 -32.06 -31.10 -33.31
CA HIS A 109 -31.23 -29.93 -33.34
C HIS A 109 -29.81 -30.47 -33.45
N PRO A 110 -28.94 -29.87 -34.28
CA PRO A 110 -27.55 -29.90 -33.96
C PRO A 110 -27.45 -29.24 -32.58
N THR A 111 -27.79 -30.00 -31.54
CA THR A 111 -27.09 -30.00 -30.29
C THR A 111 -25.69 -30.07 -30.79
N LEU A 112 -25.09 -28.89 -30.73
CA LEU A 112 -23.70 -28.65 -30.50
C LEU A 112 -23.11 -29.87 -29.79
N VAL A 113 -22.88 -30.94 -30.56
CA VAL A 113 -21.85 -31.92 -30.34
C VAL A 113 -20.64 -31.07 -30.63
N HIS A 114 -20.32 -30.21 -29.66
CA HIS A 114 -18.98 -29.81 -29.42
C HIS A 114 -18.31 -31.15 -29.19
N GLU A 115 -17.71 -31.70 -30.26
CA GLU A 115 -16.67 -32.69 -30.09
C GLU A 115 -15.82 -32.17 -28.94
N PRO A 116 -15.70 -32.94 -27.85
CA PRO A 116 -14.97 -32.47 -26.68
C PRO A 116 -13.62 -32.00 -27.21
N PRO A 117 -13.24 -30.73 -26.96
CA PRO A 117 -12.03 -30.19 -27.53
C PRO A 117 -10.88 -31.14 -27.19
N PRO A 118 -10.00 -31.45 -28.16
CA PRO A 118 -8.96 -32.43 -27.96
C PRO A 118 -8.19 -32.09 -26.69
N LEU A 119 -8.10 -33.05 -25.78
CA LEU A 119 -7.35 -32.88 -24.53
C LEU A 119 -5.91 -32.51 -24.90
N PRO A 120 -5.32 -31.49 -24.26
CA PRO A 120 -3.97 -31.06 -24.59
C PRO A 120 -2.97 -32.20 -24.32
N ASP A 121 -2.10 -32.45 -25.29
CA ASP A 121 -1.04 -33.45 -25.15
C ASP A 121 -0.13 -33.08 -23.98
N ILE A 122 0.15 -34.07 -23.13
CA ILE A 122 0.93 -33.89 -21.91
C ILE A 122 2.41 -34.02 -22.28
N PRO A 123 3.26 -33.01 -21.98
CA PRO A 123 4.66 -33.05 -22.38
C PRO A 123 5.43 -34.10 -21.56
N GLU A 124 6.44 -34.71 -22.18
CA GLU A 124 7.29 -35.72 -21.54
C GLU A 124 7.98 -35.15 -20.29
N GLY A 125 8.09 -35.96 -19.23
CA GLY A 125 8.69 -35.55 -17.95
C GLY A 125 7.79 -34.77 -16.99
N SER A 126 6.49 -34.65 -17.30
CA SER A 126 5.53 -34.01 -16.40
C SER A 126 5.16 -34.91 -15.20
N PRO A 127 4.76 -34.34 -14.03
CA PRO A 127 4.37 -35.12 -12.86
C PRO A 127 3.20 -36.06 -13.15
N LYS A 128 3.19 -37.26 -12.57
CA LYS A 128 2.09 -38.26 -12.70
C LYS A 128 0.69 -37.71 -12.36
N LEU A 129 0.63 -36.60 -11.63
CA LEU A 129 -0.61 -35.92 -11.27
C LEU A 129 -1.23 -35.11 -12.44
N MET A 130 -0.46 -34.80 -13.49
CA MET A 130 -0.92 -34.00 -14.63
C MET A 130 -2.02 -34.69 -15.44
N GLU A 131 -1.87 -35.97 -15.77
CA GLU A 131 -2.87 -36.69 -16.57
C GLU A 131 -4.23 -36.78 -15.86
N PRO A 132 -4.30 -37.17 -14.58
CA PRO A 132 -5.55 -37.09 -13.84
C PRO A 132 -6.09 -35.67 -13.68
N LEU A 133 -5.21 -34.66 -13.61
CA LEU A 133 -5.62 -33.27 -13.44
C LEU A 133 -6.27 -32.72 -14.72
N VAL A 134 -5.70 -32.97 -15.90
CA VAL A 134 -6.29 -32.55 -17.18
C VAL A 134 -7.64 -33.23 -17.39
N LYS A 135 -7.73 -34.55 -17.14
CA LYS A 135 -9.01 -35.31 -17.21
C LYS A 135 -10.06 -34.81 -16.22
N PHE A 136 -9.66 -34.50 -14.99
CA PHE A 136 -10.58 -33.96 -13.98
C PHE A 136 -11.09 -32.55 -14.38
N VAL A 137 -10.21 -31.72 -14.95
CA VAL A 137 -10.56 -30.36 -15.38
C VAL A 137 -11.47 -30.37 -16.62
N SER A 138 -11.31 -31.32 -17.54
CA SER A 138 -12.24 -31.48 -18.67
C SER A 138 -13.58 -32.09 -18.22
N ASP A 139 -13.53 -33.26 -17.57
CA ASP A 139 -14.70 -34.13 -17.44
C ASP A 139 -15.57 -33.74 -16.24
N GLU A 140 -14.95 -33.51 -15.07
CA GLU A 140 -15.69 -33.22 -13.83
C GLU A 140 -15.94 -31.72 -13.62
N LEU A 141 -14.98 -30.87 -14.04
CA LEU A 141 -15.14 -29.42 -13.95
C LEU A 141 -15.85 -28.83 -15.16
N GLY A 142 -15.88 -29.50 -16.32
CA GLY A 142 -16.53 -29.01 -17.53
C GLY A 142 -15.90 -27.73 -18.08
N MET A 143 -14.58 -27.56 -17.93
CA MET A 143 -13.87 -26.40 -18.49
C MET A 143 -13.65 -26.58 -19.99
N ASP A 144 -13.92 -25.52 -20.74
CA ASP A 144 -13.76 -25.49 -22.19
C ASP A 144 -12.34 -24.97 -22.55
N ASP A 145 -11.90 -25.10 -23.81
CA ASP A 145 -10.62 -24.61 -24.37
C ASP A 145 -9.37 -24.83 -23.48
N LEU A 146 -9.09 -26.08 -23.12
CA LEU A 146 -7.92 -26.42 -22.31
C LEU A 146 -6.61 -26.26 -23.10
N LYS A 147 -5.68 -25.45 -22.57
CA LYS A 147 -4.34 -25.26 -23.15
C LYS A 147 -3.28 -25.45 -22.09
N LEU A 148 -2.31 -26.32 -22.36
CA LEU A 148 -1.17 -26.57 -21.49
C LEU A 148 0.06 -25.86 -22.06
N LEU A 149 0.63 -24.90 -21.33
CA LEU A 149 1.89 -24.26 -21.66
C LEU A 149 3.02 -24.85 -20.82
N ASP A 150 4.05 -25.32 -21.51
CA ASP A 150 5.30 -25.76 -20.91
C ASP A 150 6.26 -24.57 -20.79
N LEU A 151 6.57 -24.15 -19.55
CA LEU A 151 7.43 -23.02 -19.26
C LEU A 151 8.73 -23.47 -18.58
N ARG A 152 9.09 -24.76 -18.70
CA ARG A 152 10.30 -25.33 -18.07
C ARG A 152 11.60 -24.71 -18.60
N GLU A 153 11.60 -24.21 -19.83
CA GLU A 153 12.78 -23.63 -20.52
C GLU A 153 12.96 -22.11 -20.30
N ILE A 154 12.12 -21.47 -19.47
CA ILE A 154 12.23 -20.04 -19.22
C ILE A 154 13.37 -19.75 -18.23
N ASP A 155 14.37 -18.99 -18.69
CA ASP A 155 15.50 -18.51 -17.90
C ASP A 155 15.53 -16.96 -17.93
N PRO A 156 15.32 -16.26 -16.81
CA PRO A 156 15.21 -16.76 -15.43
C PRO A 156 13.85 -17.42 -15.11
N PRO A 157 13.79 -18.38 -14.17
CA PRO A 157 12.56 -19.05 -13.78
C PRO A 157 11.51 -18.04 -13.28
N PRO A 158 10.23 -18.21 -13.64
CA PRO A 158 9.17 -17.31 -13.21
C PRO A 158 8.99 -17.33 -11.68
N ALA A 159 8.51 -16.23 -11.10
CA ALA A 159 8.29 -16.08 -9.66
C ALA A 159 7.29 -17.10 -9.04
N LEU A 160 6.59 -17.88 -9.87
CA LEU A 160 5.71 -18.96 -9.45
C LEU A 160 6.48 -20.17 -8.92
N GLY A 161 7.71 -20.38 -9.40
CA GLY A 161 8.57 -21.49 -9.02
C GLY A 161 9.41 -22.00 -10.20
N PRO A 162 10.28 -22.98 -9.94
CA PRO A 162 11.04 -23.65 -10.98
C PRO A 162 10.15 -24.59 -11.80
N GLU A 163 10.57 -24.85 -13.05
CA GLU A 163 9.94 -25.78 -13.99
C GLU A 163 8.40 -25.67 -14.03
N VAL A 164 7.88 -24.49 -14.43
CA VAL A 164 6.44 -24.27 -14.38
C VAL A 164 5.72 -24.94 -15.55
N LEU A 165 4.66 -25.70 -15.24
CA LEU A 165 3.64 -26.10 -16.21
C LEU A 165 2.34 -25.36 -15.89
N MET A 166 1.78 -24.68 -16.89
CA MET A 166 0.62 -23.81 -16.73
C MET A 166 -0.55 -24.31 -17.57
N LEU A 167 -1.64 -24.73 -16.91
CA LEU A 167 -2.88 -25.17 -17.56
C LEU A 167 -3.90 -24.03 -17.56
N PHE A 168 -4.41 -23.67 -18.73
CA PHE A 168 -5.49 -22.71 -18.92
C PHE A 168 -6.80 -23.41 -19.19
N GLY A 169 -7.91 -22.92 -18.63
CA GLY A 169 -9.26 -23.38 -18.97
C GLY A 169 -10.30 -22.27 -18.90
N THR A 170 -11.29 -22.31 -19.79
CA THR A 170 -12.42 -21.37 -19.80
C THR A 170 -13.61 -21.92 -19.05
N ALA A 171 -14.20 -21.09 -18.20
CA ALA A 171 -15.44 -21.35 -17.50
C ALA A 171 -16.60 -20.62 -18.19
N ARG A 172 -17.71 -21.32 -18.41
CA ARG A 172 -18.97 -20.79 -18.99
C ARG A 172 -19.58 -19.58 -18.28
N SER A 173 -19.30 -19.39 -16.99
CA SER A 173 -19.80 -18.26 -16.21
C SER A 173 -18.95 -18.05 -14.95
N GLU A 174 -19.07 -16.89 -14.30
CA GLU A 174 -18.40 -16.63 -13.02
C GLU A 174 -18.85 -17.60 -11.91
N ARG A 175 -20.13 -17.97 -11.90
CA ARG A 175 -20.63 -18.97 -10.94
C ARG A 175 -19.98 -20.32 -11.19
N HIS A 176 -19.86 -20.71 -12.46
CA HIS A 176 -19.18 -21.93 -12.84
C HIS A 176 -17.70 -21.90 -12.43
N LEU A 177 -17.01 -20.79 -12.69
CA LEU A 177 -15.63 -20.55 -12.30
C LEU A 177 -15.41 -20.77 -10.78
N HIS A 178 -16.23 -20.15 -9.93
CA HIS A 178 -16.11 -20.31 -8.47
C HIS A 178 -16.40 -21.74 -7.99
N VAL A 179 -17.45 -22.38 -8.52
CA VAL A 179 -17.80 -23.77 -8.14
C VAL A 179 -16.71 -24.74 -8.59
N SER A 180 -16.17 -24.55 -9.79
CA SER A 180 -15.14 -25.43 -10.36
C SER A 180 -13.80 -25.25 -9.66
N ALA A 181 -13.39 -24.03 -9.33
CA ALA A 181 -12.19 -23.79 -8.52
C ALA A 181 -12.28 -24.40 -7.11
N ASP A 182 -13.43 -24.28 -6.44
CA ASP A 182 -13.65 -24.87 -5.10
C ASP A 182 -13.67 -26.41 -5.16
N ARG A 183 -14.21 -27.01 -6.22
CA ARG A 183 -14.11 -28.46 -6.48
C ARG A 183 -12.66 -28.89 -6.74
N LEU A 184 -11.92 -28.14 -7.54
CA LEU A 184 -10.50 -28.42 -7.83
C LEU A 184 -9.64 -28.43 -6.56
N VAL A 185 -9.77 -27.41 -5.70
CA VAL A 185 -9.03 -27.35 -4.44
C VAL A 185 -9.42 -28.49 -3.48
N ARG A 186 -10.69 -28.94 -3.49
CA ARG A 186 -11.10 -30.12 -2.71
C ARG A 186 -10.50 -31.41 -3.27
N TRP A 187 -10.53 -31.58 -4.59
CA TRP A 187 -9.96 -32.75 -5.25
C TRP A 187 -8.45 -32.86 -5.01
N LEU A 188 -7.73 -31.73 -5.06
CA LEU A 188 -6.30 -31.66 -4.76
C LEU A 188 -5.99 -32.01 -3.30
N ARG A 189 -6.81 -31.52 -2.35
CA ARG A 189 -6.68 -31.89 -0.93
C ARG A 189 -6.90 -33.39 -0.69
N ASN A 190 -7.83 -34.01 -1.41
CA ASN A 190 -8.07 -35.45 -1.31
C ASN A 190 -6.87 -36.27 -1.81
N ARG A 191 -6.00 -35.70 -2.65
CA ARG A 191 -4.75 -36.31 -3.13
C ARG A 191 -3.51 -35.90 -2.33
N GLY A 192 -3.69 -35.14 -1.23
CA GLY A 192 -2.59 -34.69 -0.37
C GLY A 192 -1.81 -33.49 -0.91
N VAL A 193 -2.27 -32.81 -1.97
CA VAL A 193 -1.62 -31.61 -2.51
C VAL A 193 -2.26 -30.36 -1.91
N THR A 194 -1.46 -29.54 -1.23
CA THR A 194 -1.90 -28.26 -0.67
C THR A 194 -1.89 -27.18 -1.74
N ALA A 195 -3.04 -26.94 -2.38
CA ALA A 195 -3.17 -25.90 -3.40
C ALA A 195 -3.67 -24.57 -2.81
N LYS A 196 -3.07 -23.46 -3.25
CA LYS A 196 -3.49 -22.10 -2.92
C LYS A 196 -4.27 -21.52 -4.10
N ALA A 197 -5.52 -21.15 -3.88
CA ALA A 197 -6.40 -20.59 -4.91
C ALA A 197 -6.60 -19.09 -4.69
N ASP A 198 -5.92 -18.28 -5.49
CA ASP A 198 -6.06 -16.82 -5.48
C ASP A 198 -7.29 -16.43 -6.31
N GLY A 199 -8.16 -15.60 -5.75
CA GLY A 199 -9.45 -15.21 -6.36
C GLY A 199 -10.65 -16.06 -5.93
N LEU A 200 -10.43 -17.16 -5.18
CA LEU A 200 -11.52 -17.96 -4.65
C LEU A 200 -12.14 -17.30 -3.41
N LEU A 201 -13.35 -16.75 -3.53
CA LEU A 201 -14.11 -16.22 -2.40
C LEU A 201 -14.62 -17.35 -1.51
N GLY A 202 -14.39 -17.25 -0.20
CA GLY A 202 -14.94 -18.21 0.77
C GLY A 202 -16.48 -18.24 0.76
N ARG A 203 -17.10 -19.38 1.11
CA ARG A 203 -18.58 -19.55 1.12
C ARG A 203 -19.31 -18.42 1.87
N ASN A 204 -18.79 -18.03 3.04
CA ASN A 204 -19.36 -16.95 3.84
C ASN A 204 -19.01 -15.57 3.28
N GLU A 205 -17.85 -15.43 2.62
CA GLU A 205 -17.40 -14.17 2.03
C GLU A 205 -18.23 -13.79 0.81
N LEU A 206 -18.51 -14.76 -0.08
CA LEU A 206 -19.40 -14.56 -1.23
C LEU A 206 -20.80 -14.13 -0.76
N LYS A 207 -21.38 -14.85 0.21
CA LYS A 207 -22.69 -14.52 0.78
C LYS A 207 -22.67 -13.14 1.45
N THR A 208 -21.58 -12.79 2.13
CA THR A 208 -21.44 -11.50 2.81
C THR A 208 -21.25 -10.36 1.82
N LYS A 209 -20.41 -10.52 0.79
CA LYS A 209 -20.20 -9.53 -0.27
C LYS A 209 -21.47 -9.33 -1.10
N LEU A 210 -22.17 -10.40 -1.48
CA LEU A 210 -23.48 -10.27 -2.15
C LEU A 210 -24.52 -9.58 -1.26
N ARG A 211 -24.56 -9.89 0.06
CA ARG A 211 -25.46 -9.19 1.00
C ARG A 211 -25.10 -7.71 1.14
N ARG A 212 -23.82 -7.36 1.16
CA ARG A 212 -23.33 -5.97 1.17
C ARG A 212 -23.67 -5.25 -0.14
N LYS A 213 -23.46 -5.88 -1.31
CA LYS A 213 -23.85 -5.35 -2.62
C LYS A 213 -25.35 -5.15 -2.74
N ALA A 214 -26.16 -6.11 -2.29
CA ALA A 214 -27.61 -5.98 -2.24
C ALA A 214 -28.09 -4.87 -1.28
N ARG A 215 -27.43 -4.69 -0.13
CA ARG A 215 -27.71 -3.56 0.78
C ARG A 215 -27.30 -2.21 0.17
N LYS A 216 -26.15 -2.16 -0.50
CA LYS A 216 -25.65 -0.96 -1.19
C LYS A 216 -26.54 -0.57 -2.37
N ALA A 217 -26.99 -1.54 -3.17
CA ALA A 217 -27.95 -1.34 -4.26
C ALA A 217 -29.32 -0.88 -3.74
N LYS A 218 -29.79 -1.42 -2.60
CA LYS A 218 -31.02 -0.93 -1.95
C LYS A 218 -30.89 0.50 -1.44
N LEU A 219 -29.71 0.93 -1.01
CA LEU A 219 -29.48 2.27 -0.47
C LEU A 219 -29.27 3.31 -1.57
N LEU A 220 -28.56 2.97 -2.64
CA LEU A 220 -28.20 3.91 -3.73
C LEU A 220 -29.23 4.01 -4.84
N GLY A 221 -30.27 3.16 -4.83
CA GLY A 221 -31.21 3.10 -5.96
C GLY A 221 -30.53 2.62 -7.24
N THR A 222 -31.34 2.36 -8.26
CA THR A 222 -30.96 1.70 -9.52
C THR A 222 -29.96 2.48 -10.38
N THR A 223 -29.63 3.71 -10.00
CA THR A 223 -28.85 4.66 -10.80
C THR A 223 -27.42 4.87 -10.30
N GLY A 224 -27.05 4.31 -9.15
CA GLY A 224 -25.80 4.67 -8.46
C GLY A 224 -24.68 3.61 -8.42
N LEU A 225 -24.81 2.49 -9.14
CA LEU A 225 -23.71 1.50 -9.21
C LEU A 225 -22.85 1.78 -10.46
N PRO A 226 -21.58 2.20 -10.31
CA PRO A 226 -20.66 2.23 -11.44
C PRO A 226 -20.44 0.78 -11.89
N SER A 227 -21.06 0.40 -13.01
CA SER A 227 -21.08 -0.96 -13.54
C SER A 227 -19.70 -1.49 -14.00
N GLY A 228 -18.61 -0.77 -13.73
CA GLY A 228 -17.25 -1.12 -14.12
C GLY A 228 -16.22 -1.04 -12.98
N ALA A 229 -16.64 -0.78 -11.74
CA ALA A 229 -15.74 -0.95 -10.60
C ALA A 229 -15.71 -2.43 -10.22
N ASP A 230 -14.52 -3.04 -10.14
CA ASP A 230 -14.33 -4.42 -9.68
C ASP A 230 -14.98 -4.59 -8.30
N ASP A 231 -16.18 -5.18 -8.27
CA ASP A 231 -16.95 -5.40 -7.04
C ASP A 231 -16.28 -6.40 -6.07
N GLY A 232 -15.08 -6.88 -6.42
CA GLY A 232 -14.33 -7.93 -5.72
C GLY A 232 -15.08 -9.27 -5.67
N ILE A 233 -16.16 -9.41 -6.45
CA ILE A 233 -16.94 -10.63 -6.66
C ILE A 233 -16.73 -11.12 -8.09
N THR A 234 -16.75 -10.22 -9.06
CA THR A 234 -16.67 -10.49 -10.51
C THR A 234 -15.22 -10.39 -11.00
N THR A 235 -14.29 -11.11 -10.38
CA THR A 235 -12.88 -11.09 -10.83
C THR A 235 -12.73 -11.74 -12.21
N GLY A 236 -13.60 -12.70 -12.54
CA GLY A 236 -13.59 -13.44 -13.81
C GLY A 236 -12.34 -14.30 -14.04
N TRP A 237 -11.45 -14.40 -13.04
CA TRP A 237 -10.21 -15.17 -13.07
C TRP A 237 -9.91 -15.71 -11.66
N ILE A 238 -9.50 -16.98 -11.61
CA ILE A 238 -9.01 -17.67 -10.40
C ILE A 238 -7.73 -18.43 -10.78
N CYS A 239 -6.66 -18.20 -10.00
CA CYS A 239 -5.39 -18.89 -10.16
C CYS A 239 -5.21 -19.92 -9.05
N VAL A 240 -5.03 -21.19 -9.39
CA VAL A 240 -4.79 -22.28 -8.44
C VAL A 240 -3.34 -22.74 -8.57
N ASN A 241 -2.52 -22.36 -7.60
CA ASN A 241 -1.12 -22.78 -7.49
C ASN A 241 -1.04 -24.07 -6.66
N LEU A 242 -0.57 -25.16 -7.26
CA LEU A 242 -0.41 -26.45 -6.57
C LEU A 242 0.90 -26.53 -5.75
N GLY A 243 1.78 -25.55 -5.91
CA GLY A 243 3.15 -25.60 -5.40
C GLY A 243 4.05 -26.46 -6.28
N THR A 244 5.29 -26.65 -5.84
CA THR A 244 6.27 -27.46 -6.55
C THR A 244 6.13 -28.92 -6.16
N LEU A 245 5.75 -29.77 -7.12
CA LEU A 245 5.69 -31.20 -6.93
C LEU A 245 7.07 -31.81 -7.18
N GLY A 246 7.46 -32.76 -6.33
CA GLY A 246 8.75 -33.45 -6.45
C GLY A 246 9.90 -32.79 -5.70
N TRP A 247 9.64 -31.85 -4.79
CA TRP A 247 10.68 -31.32 -3.88
C TRP A 247 11.40 -32.46 -3.15
N SER A 248 12.67 -32.64 -3.48
CA SER A 248 13.63 -33.35 -2.67
C SER A 248 14.40 -32.35 -1.82
N ASP A 249 14.39 -32.52 -0.49
CA ASP A 249 15.16 -31.72 0.48
C ASP A 249 16.69 -31.92 0.39
N MET A 250 17.24 -32.20 -0.80
CA MET A 250 18.69 -32.34 -0.95
C MET A 250 19.33 -30.96 -1.05
N GLU A 251 19.99 -30.55 0.03
CA GLU A 251 20.94 -29.44 0.04
C GLU A 251 22.04 -29.70 -1.02
N MET A 252 22.06 -28.92 -2.09
CA MET A 252 23.14 -28.92 -3.07
C MET A 252 23.82 -27.56 -3.05
N GLU A 253 25.16 -27.56 -2.96
CA GLU A 253 25.97 -26.36 -3.11
C GLU A 253 25.86 -25.82 -4.54
N PHE A 254 25.37 -24.59 -4.70
CA PHE A 254 25.50 -23.86 -5.95
C PHE A 254 26.98 -23.49 -6.17
N LYS A 255 27.58 -24.02 -7.23
CA LYS A 255 28.88 -23.57 -7.74
C LYS A 255 28.65 -22.82 -9.04
N ASP A 256 28.98 -21.53 -9.08
CA ASP A 256 29.01 -20.76 -10.32
C ASP A 256 29.97 -21.40 -11.33
N GLU A 257 29.87 -21.06 -12.62
CA GLU A 257 30.83 -21.50 -13.67
C GLU A 257 32.30 -21.19 -13.33
N LYS A 258 32.55 -20.27 -12.39
CA LYS A 258 33.88 -19.92 -11.85
C LYS A 258 34.30 -20.73 -10.63
N GLY A 259 33.52 -21.73 -10.22
CA GLY A 259 33.74 -22.53 -9.00
C GLY A 259 33.50 -21.77 -7.70
N VAL A 260 32.94 -20.55 -7.77
CA VAL A 260 32.61 -19.74 -6.60
C VAL A 260 31.27 -20.22 -6.06
N THR A 261 31.23 -20.61 -4.78
CA THR A 261 30.00 -21.00 -4.12
C THR A 261 29.12 -19.77 -3.93
N SER A 262 28.10 -19.58 -4.77
CA SER A 262 27.19 -18.44 -4.70
C SER A 262 25.93 -18.83 -3.93
N GLY A 263 25.89 -18.48 -2.65
CA GLY A 263 24.70 -18.53 -1.81
C GLY A 263 24.32 -19.90 -1.23
N PHE A 264 23.88 -19.86 0.03
CA PHE A 264 23.16 -20.95 0.68
C PHE A 264 21.69 -20.84 0.28
N GLY A 265 21.19 -21.85 -0.42
CA GLY A 265 19.78 -21.97 -0.75
C GLY A 265 19.48 -23.41 -1.11
N VAL A 266 18.37 -23.95 -0.62
CA VAL A 266 17.90 -25.27 -1.08
C VAL A 266 17.44 -25.08 -2.52
N PRO A 267 18.11 -25.66 -3.54
CA PRO A 267 17.60 -25.59 -4.89
C PRO A 267 16.23 -26.25 -4.87
N GLN A 268 15.20 -25.47 -5.15
CA GLN A 268 13.86 -26.00 -5.36
C GLN A 268 13.91 -26.81 -6.66
N SER A 269 14.34 -28.07 -6.60
CA SER A 269 14.25 -28.98 -7.73
C SER A 269 12.86 -29.59 -7.72
N GLY A 270 12.09 -29.33 -8.77
CA GLY A 270 10.76 -29.88 -8.97
C GLY A 270 9.92 -29.04 -9.90
N THR A 271 8.81 -29.61 -10.35
CA THR A 271 7.92 -29.00 -11.34
C THR A 271 6.77 -28.30 -10.63
N THR A 272 6.60 -27.00 -10.87
CA THR A 272 5.52 -26.22 -10.28
C THR A 272 4.30 -26.24 -11.19
N LEU A 273 3.16 -26.70 -10.68
CA LEU A 273 1.91 -26.75 -11.46
C LEU A 273 1.00 -25.57 -11.11
N VAL A 274 0.53 -24.86 -12.13
CA VAL A 274 -0.39 -23.73 -11.99
C VAL A 274 -1.59 -23.92 -12.91
N VAL A 275 -2.80 -23.84 -12.37
CA VAL A 275 -4.05 -23.92 -13.14
C VAL A 275 -4.73 -22.56 -13.13
N GLN A 276 -4.89 -21.96 -14.32
CA GLN A 276 -5.56 -20.68 -14.51
C GLN A 276 -6.95 -20.91 -15.10
N LEU A 277 -7.98 -20.64 -14.29
CA LEU A 277 -9.37 -20.73 -14.70
C LEU A 277 -9.91 -19.31 -14.92
N MET A 278 -10.56 -19.05 -16.04
CA MET A 278 -11.04 -17.71 -16.40
C MET A 278 -12.33 -17.76 -17.19
N THR A 279 -13.10 -16.67 -17.20
CA THR A 279 -14.20 -16.51 -18.16
C THR A 279 -13.63 -16.16 -19.54
N GLU A 280 -14.38 -16.46 -20.59
CA GLU A 280 -13.99 -16.14 -21.99
C GLU A 280 -13.62 -14.65 -22.14
N THR A 281 -14.44 -13.76 -21.57
CA THR A 281 -14.18 -12.31 -21.55
C THR A 281 -12.83 -11.94 -20.91
N ARG A 282 -12.51 -12.51 -19.74
CA ARG A 282 -11.23 -12.22 -19.06
C ARG A 282 -10.04 -12.87 -19.78
N ARG A 283 -10.24 -13.98 -20.50
CA ARG A 283 -9.19 -14.63 -21.30
C ARG A 283 -8.75 -13.75 -22.46
N GLU A 284 -9.71 -13.09 -23.12
CA GLU A 284 -9.45 -12.14 -24.20
C GLU A 284 -8.78 -10.85 -23.68
N GLU A 285 -9.27 -10.31 -22.55
CA GLU A 285 -8.73 -9.09 -21.94
C GLU A 285 -7.28 -9.26 -21.43
N LEU A 286 -7.01 -10.32 -20.66
CA LEU A 286 -5.68 -10.52 -20.06
C LEU A 286 -4.68 -11.14 -21.04
N ALA A 287 -5.15 -11.93 -22.01
CA ALA A 287 -4.35 -12.59 -23.05
C ALA A 287 -3.06 -13.27 -22.53
N LEU A 288 -3.12 -13.89 -21.34
CA LEU A 288 -1.96 -14.44 -20.62
C LEU A 288 -1.20 -15.47 -21.44
N GLU A 289 -1.88 -16.25 -22.29
CA GLU A 289 -1.23 -17.20 -23.21
C GLU A 289 -0.27 -16.52 -24.19
N LYS A 290 -0.67 -15.37 -24.75
CA LYS A 290 0.18 -14.60 -25.69
C LYS A 290 1.37 -14.00 -24.94
N LEU A 291 1.16 -13.57 -23.70
CA LEU A 291 2.23 -13.06 -22.84
C LEU A 291 3.26 -14.14 -22.52
N TRP A 292 2.83 -15.30 -22.01
CA TRP A 292 3.73 -16.39 -21.63
C TRP A 292 4.42 -17.04 -22.82
N SER A 293 3.72 -17.28 -23.93
CA SER A 293 4.36 -17.76 -25.17
C SER A 293 5.36 -16.74 -25.74
N GLY A 294 5.07 -15.44 -25.63
CA GLY A 294 5.99 -14.37 -26.03
C GLY A 294 7.22 -14.25 -25.13
N ILE A 295 7.11 -14.56 -23.84
CA ILE A 295 8.25 -14.65 -22.92
C ILE A 295 9.07 -15.90 -23.21
N LEU A 296 8.42 -17.07 -23.37
CA LEU A 296 9.07 -18.33 -23.72
C LEU A 296 9.88 -18.20 -25.01
N ARG A 297 9.29 -17.66 -26.09
CA ARG A 297 10.01 -17.44 -27.36
C ARG A 297 11.24 -16.53 -27.19
N ARG A 298 11.12 -15.46 -26.40
CA ARG A 298 12.26 -14.56 -26.12
C ARG A 298 13.36 -15.22 -25.28
N SER A 299 12.98 -16.10 -24.35
CA SER A 299 13.91 -16.89 -23.55
C SER A 299 14.67 -17.88 -24.45
N LEU A 300 13.95 -18.60 -25.30
CA LEU A 300 14.52 -19.59 -26.21
C LEU A 300 15.47 -18.94 -27.23
N GLU A 301 15.06 -17.83 -27.85
CA GLU A 301 15.94 -17.03 -28.73
C GLU A 301 17.18 -16.50 -28.01
N ARG A 302 17.09 -16.22 -26.71
CA ARG A 302 18.23 -15.79 -25.90
C ARG A 302 19.15 -16.96 -25.58
N GLN A 303 18.60 -18.13 -25.22
CA GLN A 303 19.36 -19.36 -25.01
C GLN A 303 20.07 -19.80 -26.29
N ASP A 304 19.41 -19.76 -27.45
CA ASP A 304 20.03 -20.09 -28.75
C ASP A 304 21.18 -19.14 -29.09
N LYS A 305 21.03 -17.85 -28.78
CA LYS A 305 22.11 -16.85 -28.94
C LYS A 305 23.27 -17.08 -27.98
N ILE A 306 23.02 -17.53 -26.75
CA ILE A 306 24.05 -17.84 -25.75
C ILE A 306 24.74 -19.16 -26.07
N ALA A 307 24.00 -20.17 -26.53
CA ALA A 307 24.51 -21.52 -26.80
C ALA A 307 25.39 -21.62 -28.06
N GLY A 308 25.53 -20.54 -28.84
CA GLY A 308 26.50 -20.47 -29.95
C GLY A 308 26.28 -21.52 -31.06
N LYS A 309 25.13 -22.20 -31.09
CA LYS A 309 24.77 -23.22 -32.06
C LYS A 309 23.75 -22.66 -33.05
N LEU A 310 24.22 -21.87 -34.00
CA LEU A 310 23.63 -21.87 -35.33
C LEU A 310 24.76 -22.14 -36.34
N PRO A 311 24.71 -23.28 -37.03
CA PRO A 311 25.73 -23.68 -37.98
C PRO A 311 25.59 -22.88 -39.27
N GLU A 312 26.73 -22.49 -39.83
CA GLU A 312 26.85 -22.20 -41.25
C GLU A 312 26.48 -23.45 -42.06
N ALA A 313 25.26 -23.48 -42.61
CA ALA A 313 24.89 -24.42 -43.65
C ALA A 313 23.77 -23.84 -44.53
N SER A 314 24.20 -23.17 -45.60
CA SER A 314 23.65 -23.33 -46.96
C SER A 314 22.17 -23.73 -47.09
N PHE A 315 21.32 -22.77 -47.46
CA PHE A 315 20.33 -23.00 -48.50
C PHE A 315 20.39 -21.88 -49.54
N THR A 316 20.81 -22.31 -50.72
CA THR A 316 20.81 -21.64 -52.01
C THR A 316 19.49 -20.94 -52.34
N THR A 317 19.52 -19.64 -52.60
CA THR A 317 19.02 -19.09 -53.88
C THR A 317 19.70 -17.75 -54.17
N SER A 318 20.66 -17.83 -55.09
CA SER A 318 21.05 -16.91 -56.16
C SER A 318 21.18 -15.38 -55.95
N PRO A 319 22.21 -14.78 -56.58
CA PRO A 319 22.91 -13.60 -56.07
C PRO A 319 22.65 -12.34 -56.91
N ASP A 320 23.00 -11.16 -56.37
CA ASP A 320 23.82 -10.19 -57.11
C ASP A 320 24.33 -9.06 -56.18
N THR A 321 25.65 -9.08 -55.98
CA THR A 321 26.55 -7.92 -56.09
C THR A 321 26.46 -6.79 -55.04
N VAL A 322 27.32 -6.84 -54.00
CA VAL A 322 28.54 -6.02 -53.83
C VAL A 322 29.17 -6.29 -52.44
N SER A 323 30.44 -6.70 -52.46
CA SER A 323 31.50 -6.70 -51.42
C SER A 323 31.29 -5.75 -50.23
N GLY A 324 31.58 -6.07 -48.97
CA GLY A 324 32.64 -6.92 -48.41
C GLY A 324 33.38 -6.11 -47.34
N GLN A 325 33.79 -6.80 -46.26
CA GLN A 325 34.68 -6.35 -45.15
C GLN A 325 34.03 -5.89 -43.83
N SER A 326 33.67 -6.90 -43.03
CA SER A 326 34.08 -7.14 -41.63
C SER A 326 34.50 -5.98 -40.73
N PHE A 327 33.84 -5.83 -39.57
CA PHE A 327 34.51 -5.40 -38.34
C PHE A 327 33.91 -6.07 -37.09
N SER A 328 34.81 -6.61 -36.28
CA SER A 328 34.61 -7.12 -34.92
C SER A 328 34.39 -5.95 -33.92
N PRO A 329 33.84 -6.20 -32.72
CA PRO A 329 33.26 -5.17 -31.88
C PRO A 329 34.23 -4.57 -30.85
N SER A 330 34.11 -3.26 -30.59
CA SER A 330 34.19 -2.54 -29.30
C SER A 330 34.53 -1.05 -29.54
N PRO A 331 34.38 -0.18 -28.52
CA PRO A 331 33.31 0.80 -28.36
C PRO A 331 33.78 2.22 -28.79
N ILE A 332 32.96 3.25 -28.51
CA ILE A 332 33.27 4.70 -28.51
C ILE A 332 32.41 5.51 -29.50
N ARG A 333 31.62 6.40 -28.88
CA ARG A 333 31.15 7.73 -29.30
C ARG A 333 30.84 8.00 -30.79
N SER A 334 29.64 8.58 -30.90
CA SER A 334 29.30 9.79 -31.65
C SER A 334 29.00 9.66 -33.15
N SER A 335 28.02 10.49 -33.53
CA SER A 335 27.85 11.09 -34.85
C SER A 335 27.06 10.26 -35.87
N GLY A 336 25.74 10.38 -35.75
CA GLY A 336 24.79 10.02 -36.79
C GLY A 336 24.95 10.92 -38.02
N ARG A 337 25.31 10.30 -39.16
CA ARG A 337 25.07 10.84 -40.50
C ARG A 337 24.37 9.79 -41.37
N ASN A 338 23.05 9.91 -41.37
CA ASN A 338 22.17 9.96 -42.55
C ASN A 338 22.61 9.17 -43.80
N ARG A 339 21.92 8.05 -44.09
CA ARG A 339 21.70 7.58 -45.47
C ARG A 339 20.27 7.08 -45.66
N LYS A 340 19.56 7.83 -46.50
CA LYS A 340 18.22 7.59 -47.04
C LYS A 340 18.17 6.34 -47.94
N ARG A 341 16.97 5.75 -48.05
CA ARG A 341 16.22 5.41 -49.30
C ARG A 341 14.91 4.67 -48.94
N PRO A 342 13.87 4.65 -49.81
CA PRO A 342 13.43 5.66 -50.77
C PRO A 342 11.90 5.94 -50.75
N ASP A 343 11.54 6.97 -51.54
CA ASP A 343 10.22 7.52 -51.88
C ASP A 343 9.00 6.59 -51.94
N ARG A 344 7.87 7.08 -51.39
CA ARG A 344 6.66 7.35 -52.20
C ARG A 344 5.63 8.23 -51.49
N LEU A 345 5.30 9.32 -52.19
CA LEU A 345 4.03 10.10 -52.21
C LEU A 345 3.91 11.36 -51.32
N TYR A 346 4.25 12.46 -52.03
CA TYR A 346 3.95 13.87 -51.87
C TYR A 346 2.60 14.27 -51.27
N PHE A 347 2.63 15.16 -50.28
CA PHE A 347 2.00 16.50 -50.35
C PHE A 347 2.93 17.50 -49.66
N SER A 348 3.38 18.49 -50.42
CA SER A 348 4.33 19.53 -50.03
C SER A 348 3.58 20.83 -49.76
N THR A 349 3.66 21.35 -48.53
CA THR A 349 3.63 22.79 -48.30
C THR A 349 4.88 23.19 -47.52
N SER A 350 5.74 23.89 -48.25
CA SER A 350 6.99 24.47 -47.85
C SER A 350 6.79 25.54 -46.78
N ALA A 351 7.41 25.37 -45.63
CA ALA A 351 7.89 26.48 -44.79
C ALA A 351 9.21 26.07 -44.13
N ARG A 352 10.32 26.41 -44.79
CA ARG A 352 11.65 26.42 -44.19
C ARG A 352 11.69 27.50 -43.12
N GLN A 353 11.79 27.13 -41.86
CA GLN A 353 12.40 28.00 -40.85
C GLN A 353 13.38 27.18 -40.02
N HIS A 354 14.66 27.43 -40.29
CA HIS A 354 15.75 27.18 -39.37
C HIS A 354 15.50 28.03 -38.11
N ALA A 355 15.15 27.39 -37.00
CA ALA A 355 15.25 27.99 -35.67
C ALA A 355 16.09 27.05 -34.81
N ALA A 356 17.17 27.58 -34.24
CA ALA A 356 18.15 26.86 -33.47
C ALA A 356 17.50 26.16 -32.26
N ALA A 357 17.75 24.86 -32.12
CA ALA A 357 17.48 24.15 -30.88
C ALA A 357 18.40 24.71 -29.80
N VAL A 358 17.86 25.58 -28.95
CA VAL A 358 18.53 26.03 -27.73
C VAL A 358 18.38 24.89 -26.73
N ASP A 359 19.52 24.33 -26.34
CA ASP A 359 19.65 23.30 -25.33
C ASP A 359 19.31 23.92 -23.97
N VAL A 360 18.09 23.70 -23.46
CA VAL A 360 17.58 24.29 -22.19
C VAL A 360 18.34 23.76 -20.97
N SER A 361 19.21 22.76 -21.14
CA SER A 361 20.03 22.21 -20.06
C SER A 361 21.12 23.17 -19.53
N GLN A 362 21.39 24.30 -20.21
CA GLN A 362 22.49 25.21 -19.83
C GLN A 362 22.13 26.70 -19.73
N THR A 363 20.88 27.11 -19.98
CA THR A 363 20.50 28.52 -19.87
C THR A 363 19.85 28.82 -18.52
N ASP A 364 20.48 29.73 -17.77
CA ASP A 364 20.01 30.25 -16.49
C ASP A 364 18.51 30.66 -16.58
N LEU A 365 17.64 29.99 -15.82
CA LEU A 365 16.17 30.13 -15.91
C LEU A 365 15.72 31.59 -15.73
N ALA A 366 16.48 32.38 -14.96
CA ALA A 366 16.29 33.82 -14.81
C ALA A 366 16.48 34.59 -16.13
N THR A 367 17.44 34.18 -16.97
CA THR A 367 17.68 34.77 -18.29
C THR A 367 16.59 34.33 -19.28
N ALA A 368 16.12 33.08 -19.18
CA ALA A 368 14.99 32.60 -19.97
C ALA A 368 13.71 33.37 -19.62
N MET A 369 13.44 33.59 -18.32
CA MET A 369 12.32 34.40 -17.83
C MET A 369 12.39 35.87 -18.23
N ALA A 370 13.57 36.50 -18.13
CA ALA A 370 13.75 37.87 -18.61
C ALA A 370 13.57 37.98 -20.12
N GLY A 371 13.96 36.96 -20.90
CA GLY A 371 13.66 36.88 -22.33
C GLY A 371 12.17 36.72 -22.65
N TRP A 372 11.40 36.10 -21.75
CA TRP A 372 9.96 35.87 -21.88
C TRP A 372 9.11 37.11 -21.59
N GLU A 373 9.59 38.09 -20.82
CA GLU A 373 8.87 39.35 -20.57
C GLU A 373 8.92 40.33 -21.76
N TYR A 374 9.98 40.28 -22.58
CA TYR A 374 10.16 41.21 -23.72
C TYR A 374 9.80 40.62 -25.08
N SER A 375 9.67 39.30 -25.19
CA SER A 375 9.21 38.65 -26.41
C SER A 375 7.75 38.29 -26.25
N ASN A 376 6.89 38.81 -27.13
CA ASN A 376 5.58 38.21 -27.45
C ASN A 376 5.79 36.83 -28.11
N ALA A 377 6.57 35.95 -27.47
CA ALA A 377 6.90 34.63 -27.96
C ALA A 377 5.60 33.85 -28.02
N SER A 378 5.12 33.66 -29.25
CA SER A 378 3.87 32.96 -29.51
C SER A 378 3.84 31.61 -28.76
N PRO A 379 2.67 31.15 -28.30
CA PRO A 379 2.52 29.88 -27.58
C PRO A 379 3.19 28.68 -28.29
N SER A 380 3.43 28.77 -29.60
CA SER A 380 4.13 27.74 -30.37
C SER A 380 5.60 27.47 -29.98
N THR A 381 6.35 28.46 -29.47
CA THR A 381 7.76 28.25 -29.09
C THR A 381 7.86 27.44 -27.79
N ILE A 382 6.93 27.71 -26.86
CA ILE A 382 6.78 27.00 -25.59
C ILE A 382 6.25 25.59 -25.86
N ASP A 383 5.31 25.45 -26.80
CA ASP A 383 4.76 24.16 -27.19
C ASP A 383 5.83 23.25 -27.77
N ASN A 384 6.71 23.77 -28.62
CA ASN A 384 7.81 22.99 -29.19
C ASN A 384 8.87 22.61 -28.14
N LEU A 385 9.09 23.42 -27.12
CA LEU A 385 10.02 23.12 -26.01
C LEU A 385 9.45 22.12 -25.01
N LEU A 386 8.13 22.08 -24.83
CA LEU A 386 7.43 21.21 -23.88
C LEU A 386 6.76 19.99 -24.56
N ALA A 387 6.93 19.79 -25.86
CA ALA A 387 6.10 18.86 -26.65
C ALA A 387 6.37 17.37 -26.47
N GLN A 388 7.53 16.87 -25.99
CA GLN A 388 7.81 15.43 -26.15
C GLN A 388 8.50 14.68 -25.00
N ASP A 389 8.93 15.31 -23.91
CA ASP A 389 9.61 14.58 -22.83
C ASP A 389 9.09 14.93 -21.43
N THR A 390 8.71 13.91 -20.66
CA THR A 390 8.22 14.05 -19.28
C THR A 390 9.34 14.45 -18.32
N ASP A 391 10.55 13.94 -18.54
CA ASP A 391 11.68 14.18 -17.64
C ASP A 391 12.16 15.63 -17.75
N SER A 392 12.19 16.16 -18.97
CA SER A 392 12.45 17.58 -19.24
C SER A 392 11.46 18.52 -18.54
N LYS A 393 10.17 18.15 -18.47
CA LYS A 393 9.15 18.92 -17.73
C LYS A 393 9.38 18.89 -16.23
N VAL A 394 9.72 17.72 -15.68
CA VAL A 394 10.02 17.57 -14.25
C VAL A 394 11.27 18.36 -13.88
N GLN A 395 12.33 18.34 -14.70
CA GLN A 395 13.52 19.15 -14.49
C GLN A 395 13.22 20.65 -14.52
N LEU A 396 12.40 21.10 -15.46
CA LEU A 396 11.95 22.50 -15.52
C LEU A 396 11.19 22.88 -14.23
N LEU A 397 10.30 22.01 -13.74
CA LEU A 397 9.59 22.24 -12.48
C LEU A 397 10.58 22.37 -11.31
N ILE A 398 11.60 21.51 -11.21
CA ILE A 398 12.63 21.60 -10.17
C ILE A 398 13.37 22.94 -10.25
N GLN A 399 13.80 23.35 -11.45
CA GLN A 399 14.46 24.65 -11.66
C GLN A 399 13.55 25.83 -11.29
N MET A 400 12.24 25.74 -11.57
CA MET A 400 11.27 26.74 -11.15
C MET A 400 11.09 26.79 -9.62
N GLN A 401 11.16 25.64 -8.95
CA GLN A 401 11.11 25.56 -7.49
C GLN A 401 12.34 26.23 -6.86
N GLU A 402 13.53 25.93 -7.38
CA GLU A 402 14.79 26.54 -6.95
C GLU A 402 14.78 28.06 -7.19
N TYR A 403 14.31 28.49 -8.36
CA TYR A 403 14.17 29.90 -8.70
C TYR A 403 13.28 30.64 -7.70
N LEU A 404 12.08 30.12 -7.41
CA LEU A 404 11.16 30.75 -6.46
C LEU A 404 11.76 30.81 -5.04
N SER A 405 12.54 29.80 -4.64
CA SER A 405 13.25 29.81 -3.35
C SER A 405 14.41 30.81 -3.27
N SER A 406 14.98 31.18 -4.42
CA SER A 406 16.07 32.16 -4.51
C SER A 406 15.60 33.61 -4.53
N LEU A 407 14.32 33.85 -4.82
CA LEU A 407 13.75 35.19 -4.94
C LEU A 407 13.52 35.85 -3.57
N PRO A 408 13.70 37.18 -3.47
CA PRO A 408 13.25 37.93 -2.31
C PRO A 408 11.72 37.89 -2.19
N ARG A 409 11.20 37.95 -0.96
CA ARG A 409 9.78 37.74 -0.62
C ARG A 409 8.80 38.50 -1.52
N ASP A 410 9.10 39.77 -1.83
CA ASP A 410 8.22 40.63 -2.63
C ASP A 410 8.11 40.17 -4.09
N GLN A 411 9.23 39.75 -4.69
CA GLN A 411 9.26 39.21 -6.06
C GLN A 411 8.61 37.83 -6.12
N ALA A 412 8.85 37.00 -5.11
CA ALA A 412 8.22 35.68 -4.99
C ALA A 412 6.68 35.79 -4.87
N LEU A 413 6.18 36.76 -4.11
CA LEU A 413 4.75 37.06 -4.04
C LEU A 413 4.18 37.44 -5.42
N SER A 414 4.85 38.33 -6.16
CA SER A 414 4.41 38.73 -7.51
C SER A 414 4.49 37.61 -8.54
N ALA A 415 5.39 36.64 -8.35
CA ALA A 415 5.52 35.49 -9.24
C ALA A 415 4.38 34.48 -9.03
N VAL A 416 3.82 34.39 -7.82
CA VAL A 416 2.73 33.47 -7.48
C VAL A 416 1.36 34.12 -7.65
N SER A 417 1.29 35.46 -7.66
CA SER A 417 0.05 36.21 -7.79
C SER A 417 -0.59 36.14 -9.18
N LEU A 418 -1.88 36.46 -9.24
CA LEU A 418 -2.54 36.88 -10.47
C LEU A 418 -2.07 38.31 -10.81
N CYS A 419 -1.88 38.60 -12.09
CA CYS A 419 -1.67 39.97 -12.57
C CYS A 419 -2.96 40.80 -12.38
N GLU A 420 -2.84 42.13 -12.43
CA GLU A 420 -3.99 43.06 -12.26
C GLU A 420 -5.15 42.77 -13.24
N ASP A 421 -4.84 42.21 -14.42
CA ASP A 421 -5.81 41.80 -15.44
C ASP A 421 -6.53 40.46 -15.13
N GLY A 422 -6.25 39.84 -13.97
CA GLY A 422 -6.72 38.50 -13.62
C GLY A 422 -6.02 37.36 -14.38
N SER A 423 -5.00 37.68 -15.19
CA SER A 423 -4.20 36.68 -15.88
C SER A 423 -3.11 36.10 -14.96
N PRO A 424 -2.75 34.82 -15.08
CA PRO A 424 -1.63 34.27 -14.32
C PRO A 424 -0.33 35.00 -14.66
N SER A 425 0.50 35.23 -13.64
CA SER A 425 1.87 35.74 -13.82
C SER A 425 2.64 34.93 -14.87
N THR A 426 3.71 35.50 -15.42
CA THR A 426 4.58 34.80 -16.39
C THR A 426 5.08 33.48 -15.82
N PHE A 427 5.45 33.47 -14.53
CA PHE A 427 5.83 32.27 -13.79
C PHE A 427 4.68 31.24 -13.74
N MET A 428 3.47 31.64 -13.33
CA MET A 428 2.32 30.74 -13.25
C MET A 428 1.86 30.22 -14.62
N ARG A 429 2.00 31.01 -15.70
CA ARG A 429 1.73 30.55 -17.07
C ARG A 429 2.65 29.41 -17.47
N LEU A 430 3.95 29.58 -17.23
CA LEU A 430 4.95 28.56 -17.52
C LEU A 430 4.75 27.32 -16.64
N PHE A 431 4.44 27.55 -15.36
CA PHE A 431 4.18 26.49 -14.40
C PHE A 431 2.97 25.64 -14.82
N ASN A 432 1.85 26.29 -15.17
CA ASN A 432 0.66 25.62 -15.67
C ASN A 432 0.94 24.84 -16.96
N ARG A 433 1.70 25.43 -17.90
CA ARG A 433 2.07 24.75 -19.16
C ARG A 433 3.02 23.57 -18.93
N ALA A 434 3.92 23.66 -17.95
CA ALA A 434 4.80 22.55 -17.56
C ALA A 434 4.01 21.39 -16.94
N ILE A 435 2.92 21.68 -16.23
CA ILE A 435 2.03 20.67 -15.64
C ILE A 435 1.16 19.97 -16.69
N GLU A 436 0.80 20.65 -17.77
CA GLU A 436 -0.02 20.05 -18.82
C GLU A 436 0.62 18.78 -19.39
N ASN A 437 -0.15 17.69 -19.43
CA ASN A 437 0.25 16.35 -19.86
C ASN A 437 1.28 15.62 -18.96
N LEU A 438 1.51 16.07 -17.72
CA LEU A 438 2.23 15.26 -16.74
C LEU A 438 1.36 14.12 -16.17
N PRO A 439 1.97 13.01 -15.74
CA PRO A 439 1.29 12.00 -14.93
C PRO A 439 0.63 12.63 -13.70
N SER A 440 -0.57 12.16 -13.35
CA SER A 440 -1.40 12.76 -12.29
C SER A 440 -0.66 12.92 -10.95
N ALA A 441 0.20 11.96 -10.57
CA ALA A 441 1.02 12.07 -9.36
C ALA A 441 1.90 13.32 -9.36
N GLN A 442 2.76 13.46 -10.37
CA GLN A 442 3.72 14.58 -10.49
C GLN A 442 3.01 15.92 -10.66
N ALA A 443 1.91 15.95 -11.42
CA ALA A 443 1.08 17.14 -11.56
C ALA A 443 0.52 17.61 -10.21
N TRP A 444 -0.01 16.68 -9.39
CA TRP A 444 -0.52 17.01 -8.06
C TRP A 444 0.59 17.40 -7.08
N GLU A 445 1.75 16.75 -7.13
CA GLU A 445 2.89 17.12 -6.30
C GLU A 445 3.38 18.54 -6.58
N ALA A 446 3.45 18.93 -7.86
CA ALA A 446 3.80 20.28 -8.26
C ALA A 446 2.75 21.30 -7.79
N ARG A 447 1.44 21.01 -8.01
CA ARG A 447 0.34 21.89 -7.56
C ARG A 447 0.35 22.11 -6.05
N LEU A 448 0.48 21.04 -5.27
CA LEU A 448 0.53 21.13 -3.80
C LEU A 448 1.78 21.87 -3.32
N TRP A 449 2.91 21.76 -4.04
CA TRP A 449 4.10 22.53 -3.74
C TRP A 449 3.87 24.04 -3.92
N VAL A 450 3.23 24.48 -5.01
CA VAL A 450 2.93 25.90 -5.23
C VAL A 450 2.01 26.43 -4.14
N GLU A 451 0.96 25.69 -3.77
CA GLU A 451 0.08 26.09 -2.67
C GLU A 451 0.85 26.22 -1.34
N LYS A 452 1.75 25.28 -1.05
CA LYS A 452 2.60 25.32 0.14
C LYS A 452 3.54 26.54 0.13
N ALA A 453 4.17 26.83 -1.01
CA ALA A 453 5.06 27.97 -1.20
C ALA A 453 4.30 29.31 -1.09
N ALA A 454 3.14 29.42 -1.74
CA ALA A 454 2.27 30.59 -1.67
C ALA A 454 1.84 30.91 -0.23
N ARG A 455 1.51 29.87 0.54
CA ARG A 455 1.16 29.98 1.96
C ARG A 455 2.34 30.38 2.83
N ALA A 456 3.52 29.83 2.58
CA ALA A 456 4.74 30.23 3.29
C ALA A 456 5.04 31.73 3.08
N LEU A 457 4.72 32.28 1.90
CA LEU A 457 4.83 33.70 1.58
C LEU A 457 3.70 34.57 2.18
N GLN A 458 2.62 33.96 2.68
CA GLN A 458 1.40 34.58 3.19
C GLN A 458 0.60 35.35 2.11
N HIS A 459 0.44 34.74 0.93
CA HIS A 459 -0.31 35.36 -0.17
C HIS A 459 -1.82 35.48 0.16
N PRO A 460 -2.47 36.64 -0.08
CA PRO A 460 -3.87 36.88 0.29
C PRO A 460 -4.88 36.00 -0.43
N ASP A 461 -4.63 35.66 -1.71
CA ASP A 461 -5.56 34.85 -2.52
C ASP A 461 -5.55 33.35 -2.19
N HIS A 462 -4.58 32.88 -1.39
CA HIS A 462 -4.45 31.46 -1.02
C HIS A 462 -5.13 31.20 0.33
N ASP A 463 -6.43 31.45 0.37
CA ASP A 463 -7.28 31.29 1.54
C ASP A 463 -7.78 29.83 1.73
N LEU A 464 -8.69 29.65 2.68
CA LEU A 464 -9.31 28.35 2.95
C LEU A 464 -10.25 27.91 1.81
N ALA A 465 -10.85 28.87 1.08
CA ALA A 465 -11.75 28.58 -0.03
C ALA A 465 -10.98 28.02 -1.23
N ARG A 466 -9.85 28.64 -1.60
CA ARG A 466 -8.95 28.15 -2.64
C ARG A 466 -8.47 26.72 -2.36
N LEU A 467 -8.19 26.40 -1.09
CA LEU A 467 -7.84 25.04 -0.69
C LEU A 467 -8.99 24.06 -0.84
N GLY A 468 -10.21 24.50 -0.50
CA GLY A 468 -11.42 23.72 -0.69
C GLY A 468 -11.64 23.36 -2.15
N ASP A 469 -11.47 24.33 -3.05
CA ASP A 469 -11.56 24.11 -4.51
C ASP A 469 -10.51 23.09 -4.96
N LEU A 470 -9.27 23.21 -4.50
CA LEU A 470 -8.19 22.28 -4.83
C LEU A 470 -8.45 20.86 -4.30
N ILE A 471 -8.98 20.73 -3.08
CA ILE A 471 -9.40 19.45 -2.50
C ILE A 471 -10.53 18.84 -3.33
N GLN A 472 -11.49 19.65 -3.78
CA GLN A 472 -12.59 19.20 -4.61
C GLN A 472 -12.11 18.74 -6.00
N GLU A 473 -11.19 19.49 -6.63
CA GLU A 473 -10.53 19.06 -7.87
C GLU A 473 -9.77 17.73 -7.67
N MET A 474 -9.07 17.59 -6.54
CA MET A 474 -8.34 16.36 -6.22
C MET A 474 -9.29 15.17 -6.08
N LYS A 475 -10.42 15.34 -5.37
CA LYS A 475 -11.48 14.34 -5.27
C LYS A 475 -12.04 13.93 -6.63
N LEU A 476 -12.32 14.90 -7.51
CA LEU A 476 -12.89 14.65 -8.84
C LEU A 476 -11.90 13.95 -9.79
N SER A 477 -10.61 14.25 -9.66
CA SER A 477 -9.55 13.62 -10.47
C SER A 477 -9.17 12.20 -10.03
N GLY A 478 -9.65 11.77 -8.85
CA GLY A 478 -9.35 10.46 -8.26
C GLY A 478 -7.93 10.29 -7.70
N ALA A 479 -7.00 11.23 -7.98
CA ALA A 479 -5.65 11.34 -7.42
C ALA A 479 -4.94 10.00 -7.13
N ALA A 480 -5.08 9.01 -8.03
CA ALA A 480 -4.83 7.59 -7.73
C ALA A 480 -3.38 7.29 -7.30
N ASN A 481 -2.42 8.12 -7.69
CA ASN A 481 -0.99 7.89 -7.48
C ASN A 481 -0.29 8.94 -6.60
N VAL A 482 -1.04 9.78 -5.87
CA VAL A 482 -0.45 10.76 -4.95
C VAL A 482 0.05 10.05 -3.69
N SER A 483 1.26 10.38 -3.23
CA SER A 483 1.86 9.78 -2.04
C SER A 483 1.17 10.23 -0.75
N ARG A 484 1.14 9.34 0.25
CA ARG A 484 0.54 9.59 1.58
C ARG A 484 1.03 10.90 2.22
N GLU A 485 2.33 11.17 2.10
CA GLU A 485 2.97 12.36 2.65
C GLU A 485 2.29 13.66 2.20
N LYS A 486 1.79 13.70 0.95
CA LYS A 486 1.12 14.89 0.40
C LYS A 486 -0.25 15.13 1.03
N PHE A 487 -0.97 14.08 1.39
CA PHE A 487 -2.22 14.21 2.13
C PHE A 487 -1.97 14.70 3.56
N VAL A 488 -0.90 14.24 4.21
CA VAL A 488 -0.50 14.75 5.54
C VAL A 488 -0.08 16.21 5.46
N ASP A 489 0.68 16.61 4.43
CA ASP A 489 1.01 18.02 4.17
C ASP A 489 -0.23 18.87 3.91
N LEU A 490 -1.23 18.32 3.22
CA LEU A 490 -2.52 18.99 3.00
C LEU A 490 -3.28 19.22 4.31
N LEU A 491 -3.29 18.23 5.22
CA LEU A 491 -3.85 18.40 6.57
C LEU A 491 -3.13 19.52 7.34
N ARG A 492 -1.79 19.56 7.29
CA ARG A 492 -1.02 20.67 7.90
C ARG A 492 -1.42 22.01 7.28
N MET A 493 -1.57 22.08 5.96
CA MET A 493 -1.96 23.30 5.27
C MET A 493 -3.36 23.79 5.66
N ILE A 494 -4.34 22.89 5.84
CA ILE A 494 -5.71 23.24 6.26
C ILE A 494 -5.70 23.99 7.59
N PHE A 495 -5.02 23.43 8.60
CA PHE A 495 -5.01 23.96 9.95
C PHE A 495 -3.97 25.06 10.19
N ALA A 496 -2.96 25.19 9.31
CA ALA A 496 -2.01 26.31 9.36
C ALA A 496 -2.65 27.67 9.05
N ILE A 497 -3.82 27.69 8.39
CA ILE A 497 -4.58 28.93 8.17
C ILE A 497 -5.11 29.41 9.54
N PRO A 498 -4.75 30.62 10.00
CA PRO A 498 -5.17 31.10 11.31
C PRO A 498 -6.65 31.52 11.28
N GLU A 499 -7.54 30.63 11.67
CA GLU A 499 -8.96 30.92 11.83
C GLU A 499 -9.27 31.40 13.26
N THR A 500 -9.86 32.59 13.37
CA THR A 500 -10.22 33.18 14.67
C THR A 500 -11.67 32.89 15.08
N THR A 501 -12.50 32.42 14.15
CA THR A 501 -13.92 32.14 14.38
C THR A 501 -14.17 30.64 14.49
N ASP A 502 -15.16 30.24 15.30
CA ASP A 502 -15.60 28.84 15.37
C ASP A 502 -16.10 28.33 14.01
N ALA A 503 -16.70 29.19 13.19
CA ALA A 503 -17.17 28.83 11.86
C ALA A 503 -16.02 28.46 10.93
N GLY A 504 -14.93 29.25 10.92
CA GLY A 504 -13.72 28.95 10.15
C GLY A 504 -13.08 27.65 10.59
N VAL A 505 -12.97 27.40 11.90
CA VAL A 505 -12.43 26.12 12.41
C VAL A 505 -13.31 24.92 12.06
N ARG A 506 -14.64 25.07 12.04
CA ARG A 506 -15.54 24.00 11.54
C ARG A 506 -15.36 23.75 10.06
N GLN A 507 -15.10 24.78 9.26
CA GLN A 507 -14.80 24.64 7.85
C GLN A 507 -13.46 23.92 7.64
N GLN A 508 -12.43 24.27 8.41
CA GLN A 508 -11.16 23.53 8.45
C GLN A 508 -11.37 22.06 8.83
N ALA A 509 -12.16 21.79 9.86
CA ALA A 509 -12.49 20.43 10.27
C ALA A 509 -13.22 19.67 9.15
N SER A 510 -14.17 20.30 8.47
CA SER A 510 -14.87 19.71 7.32
C SER A 510 -13.90 19.36 6.18
N LEU A 511 -13.00 20.27 5.81
CA LEU A 511 -11.99 20.02 4.79
C LEU A 511 -10.98 18.95 5.23
N SER A 512 -10.65 18.87 6.52
CA SER A 512 -9.77 17.82 7.04
C SER A 512 -10.43 16.44 6.96
N MET A 513 -11.72 16.36 7.23
CA MET A 513 -12.50 15.12 7.07
C MET A 513 -12.58 14.70 5.61
N ASP A 514 -12.70 15.67 4.69
CA ASP A 514 -12.65 15.41 3.26
C ASP A 514 -11.33 14.78 2.79
N VAL A 515 -10.20 15.21 3.37
CA VAL A 515 -8.87 14.63 3.11
C VAL A 515 -8.73 13.25 3.75
N ILE A 516 -9.24 13.08 4.96
CA ILE A 516 -9.29 11.78 5.65
C ILE A 516 -10.14 10.77 4.88
N ASP A 517 -11.29 11.19 4.35
CA ASP A 517 -12.17 10.34 3.53
C ASP A 517 -11.48 9.93 2.23
N MET A 518 -10.68 10.82 1.63
CA MET A 518 -9.85 10.47 0.48
C MET A 518 -8.81 9.40 0.84
N LEU A 519 -8.08 9.55 1.95
CA LEU A 519 -7.15 8.52 2.45
C LEU A 519 -7.85 7.19 2.70
N PHE A 520 -9.03 7.23 3.35
CA PHE A 520 -9.82 6.04 3.63
C PHE A 520 -10.29 5.35 2.35
N SER A 521 -10.73 6.13 1.34
CA SER A 521 -11.20 5.59 0.06
C SER A 521 -10.09 4.87 -0.74
N ARG A 522 -8.82 5.24 -0.49
CA ARG A 522 -7.62 4.62 -1.07
C ARG A 522 -7.20 3.34 -0.33
N GLY A 523 -7.83 3.03 0.80
CA GLY A 523 -7.46 1.89 1.65
C GLY A 523 -6.24 2.15 2.55
N GLU A 524 -5.85 3.41 2.74
CA GLU A 524 -4.77 3.79 3.65
C GLU A 524 -5.28 3.83 5.11
N LYS A 525 -4.39 3.55 6.06
CA LYS A 525 -4.71 3.65 7.49
C LYS A 525 -4.89 5.12 7.88
N VAL A 526 -6.05 5.50 8.39
CA VAL A 526 -6.35 6.89 8.77
C VAL A 526 -5.90 7.23 10.19
N ILE A 527 -6.07 6.27 11.11
CA ILE A 527 -5.75 6.46 12.54
C ILE A 527 -4.31 6.02 12.77
N GLU A 528 -3.38 6.89 12.39
CA GLU A 528 -1.93 6.68 12.47
C GLU A 528 -1.23 7.93 13.01
N TYR A 529 -0.03 7.76 13.58
CA TYR A 529 0.65 8.83 14.32
C TYR A 529 0.96 10.04 13.43
N ASP A 530 1.36 9.83 12.18
CA ASP A 530 1.68 10.90 11.23
C ASP A 530 0.53 11.90 11.04
N VAL A 531 -0.70 11.40 10.87
CA VAL A 531 -1.93 12.18 10.70
C VAL A 531 -2.28 12.90 11.99
N VAL A 532 -2.31 12.18 13.12
CA VAL A 532 -2.69 12.76 14.42
C VAL A 532 -1.70 13.83 14.86
N VAL A 533 -0.39 13.56 14.73
CA VAL A 533 0.68 14.51 15.05
C VAL A 533 0.59 15.76 14.19
N ALA A 534 0.36 15.62 12.87
CA ALA A 534 0.22 16.76 11.97
C ALA A 534 -0.96 17.67 12.34
N VAL A 535 -2.09 17.09 12.74
CA VAL A 535 -3.27 17.87 13.17
C VAL A 535 -3.03 18.53 14.53
N ILE A 536 -2.44 17.85 15.49
CA ILE A 536 -2.12 18.42 16.81
C ILE A 536 -1.13 19.58 16.68
N GLU A 537 -0.06 19.38 15.90
CA GLU A 537 0.98 20.40 15.66
C GLU A 537 0.36 21.66 15.06
N SER A 538 -0.43 21.51 14.01
CA SER A 538 -1.07 22.64 13.32
C SER A 538 -2.11 23.37 14.19
N LEU A 539 -2.94 22.64 14.94
CA LEU A 539 -3.91 23.24 15.88
C LEU A 539 -3.23 24.01 17.02
N LEU A 540 -2.03 23.59 17.43
CA LEU A 540 -1.27 24.24 18.50
C LEU A 540 -0.55 25.50 18.02
N GLN A 541 -0.10 25.56 16.76
CA GLN A 541 0.51 26.76 16.18
C GLN A 541 -0.44 27.98 16.13
N THR A 542 -1.76 27.75 16.07
CA THR A 542 -2.77 28.82 16.05
C THR A 542 -2.84 29.55 17.39
N ARG A 543 -2.36 30.80 17.45
CA ARG A 543 -2.28 31.61 18.69
C ARG A 543 -3.64 31.82 19.37
N ALA A 544 -4.66 32.14 18.59
CA ALA A 544 -6.02 32.33 19.08
C ALA A 544 -6.82 31.05 18.85
N ARG A 545 -6.96 30.21 19.88
CA ARG A 545 -7.74 28.97 19.79
C ARG A 545 -9.19 29.20 20.20
N PRO A 546 -10.14 29.25 19.25
CA PRO A 546 -11.56 29.31 19.58
C PRO A 546 -12.01 27.98 20.23
N PRO A 547 -13.18 27.94 20.90
CA PRO A 547 -13.59 26.76 21.67
C PRO A 547 -13.68 25.50 20.82
N GLU A 548 -14.07 25.59 19.54
CA GLU A 548 -14.08 24.43 18.64
C GLU A 548 -12.67 23.86 18.41
N ALA A 549 -11.65 24.71 18.24
CA ALA A 549 -10.27 24.26 18.06
C ALA A 549 -9.74 23.51 19.30
N ARG A 550 -10.13 23.96 20.49
CA ARG A 550 -9.76 23.28 21.75
C ARG A 550 -10.43 21.92 21.87
N ARG A 551 -11.69 21.82 21.44
CA ARG A 551 -12.44 20.56 21.41
C ARG A 551 -11.80 19.56 20.44
N LEU A 552 -11.46 20.01 19.22
CA LEU A 552 -10.76 19.17 18.24
C LEU A 552 -9.42 18.70 18.79
N LEU A 553 -8.62 19.61 19.36
CA LEU A 553 -7.35 19.26 19.98
C LEU A 553 -7.51 18.18 21.06
N SER A 554 -8.49 18.34 21.98
CA SER A 554 -8.72 17.31 23.01
C SER A 554 -9.09 15.95 22.40
N GLN A 555 -9.88 15.92 21.32
CA GLN A 555 -10.25 14.67 20.66
C GLN A 555 -9.04 13.94 20.07
N PHE A 556 -8.13 14.67 19.40
CA PHE A 556 -6.92 14.08 18.84
C PHE A 556 -5.91 13.67 19.94
N GLU A 557 -5.86 14.40 21.06
CA GLU A 557 -5.06 14.01 22.22
C GLU A 557 -5.60 12.76 22.92
N ASP A 558 -6.92 12.63 23.03
CA ASP A 558 -7.57 11.43 23.55
C ASP A 558 -7.25 10.23 22.64
N LEU A 559 -7.29 10.41 21.31
CA LEU A 559 -6.90 9.39 20.34
C LEU A 559 -5.46 8.90 20.53
N LEU A 560 -4.49 9.77 20.83
CA LEU A 560 -3.10 9.35 21.14
C LEU A 560 -3.01 8.43 22.36
N SER A 561 -3.99 8.49 23.27
CA SER A 561 -3.99 7.72 24.52
C SER A 561 -4.87 6.48 24.49
N GLU A 562 -5.96 6.50 23.71
CA GLU A 562 -6.99 5.45 23.68
C GLU A 562 -6.85 4.51 22.48
N ALA A 563 -6.29 4.96 21.35
CA ALA A 563 -6.20 4.14 20.16
C ALA A 563 -5.00 3.18 20.23
N GLN A 564 -5.24 1.90 19.90
CA GLN A 564 -4.19 0.90 19.69
C GLN A 564 -3.49 1.17 18.35
N MET A 565 -2.68 2.23 18.31
CA MET A 565 -1.91 2.65 17.15
C MET A 565 -0.57 1.90 17.10
N ASP A 566 -0.02 1.74 15.90
CA ASP A 566 1.32 1.18 15.69
C ASP A 566 2.37 2.11 16.34
N CYS A 567 3.56 1.59 16.73
CA CYS A 567 4.55 2.42 17.43
C CYS A 567 4.94 3.65 16.58
N PRO A 568 4.93 4.87 17.15
CA PRO A 568 5.32 6.07 16.41
C PRO A 568 6.79 6.03 16.01
N THR A 569 7.10 6.74 14.93
CA THR A 569 8.48 7.01 14.53
C THR A 569 9.14 7.98 15.51
N GLU A 570 10.48 7.93 15.58
CA GLU A 570 11.25 8.81 16.45
C GLU A 570 11.03 10.30 16.11
N ASP A 571 10.91 10.63 14.81
CA ASP A 571 10.68 12.01 14.35
C ASP A 571 9.29 12.53 14.79
N GLU A 572 8.27 11.68 14.80
CA GLU A 572 6.93 12.03 15.29
C GLU A 572 6.94 12.36 16.78
N ILE A 573 7.64 11.56 17.58
CA ILE A 573 7.77 11.84 19.01
C ILE A 573 8.53 13.14 19.25
N ILE A 574 9.67 13.34 18.57
CA ILE A 574 10.47 14.55 18.72
C ILE A 574 9.64 15.80 18.36
N ARG A 575 8.85 15.74 17.28
CA ARG A 575 7.93 16.82 16.91
C ARG A 575 6.89 17.09 17.99
N LEU A 576 6.24 16.05 18.53
CA LEU A 576 5.27 16.23 19.62
C LEU A 576 5.90 16.82 20.89
N LEU A 577 7.08 16.33 21.28
CA LEU A 577 7.82 16.85 22.43
C LEU A 577 8.14 18.34 22.25
N ASP A 578 8.60 18.72 21.06
CA ASP A 578 8.89 20.12 20.72
C ASP A 578 7.66 21.01 20.79
N VAL A 579 6.56 20.54 20.20
CA VAL A 579 5.30 21.28 20.19
C VAL A 579 4.78 21.47 21.62
N TYR A 580 4.71 20.41 22.43
CA TYR A 580 4.22 20.53 23.80
C TYR A 580 5.14 21.36 24.70
N ALA A 581 6.47 21.28 24.51
CA ALA A 581 7.43 22.11 25.23
C ALA A 581 7.24 23.60 24.89
N ASN A 582 7.11 23.95 23.59
CA ASN A 582 6.87 25.32 23.15
C ASN A 582 5.57 25.92 23.73
N HIS A 583 4.58 25.07 24.02
CA HIS A 583 3.31 25.46 24.64
C HIS A 583 3.28 25.28 26.17
N ARG A 584 4.42 24.96 26.80
CA ARG A 584 4.55 24.72 28.26
C ARG A 584 3.59 23.67 28.81
N ALA A 585 3.18 22.71 27.98
CA ALA A 585 2.26 21.64 28.33
C ALA A 585 3.01 20.41 28.87
N TRP A 586 3.71 20.58 30.00
CA TRP A 586 4.64 19.59 30.55
C TRP A 586 3.98 18.25 30.92
N ASP A 587 2.72 18.24 31.35
CA ASP A 587 1.98 16.99 31.61
C ASP A 587 1.86 16.13 30.33
N LYS A 588 1.59 16.78 29.19
CA LYS A 588 1.46 16.11 27.89
C LYS A 588 2.81 15.71 27.33
N PHE A 589 3.82 16.57 27.50
CA PHE A 589 5.21 16.26 27.17
C PHE A 589 5.67 14.95 27.80
N TRP A 590 5.47 14.77 29.11
CA TRP A 590 5.84 13.53 29.80
C TRP A 590 4.95 12.33 29.46
N ASN A 591 3.71 12.55 29.01
CA ASN A 591 2.88 11.46 28.48
C ASN A 591 3.42 10.95 27.14
N VAL A 592 3.85 11.85 26.25
CA VAL A 592 4.49 11.51 24.98
C VAL A 592 5.82 10.79 25.20
N TRP A 593 6.64 11.26 26.15
CA TRP A 593 7.91 10.61 26.52
C TRP A 593 7.75 9.13 26.93
N ARG A 594 6.60 8.77 27.49
CA ARG A 594 6.29 7.41 27.95
C ARG A 594 5.70 6.53 26.85
N VAL A 595 5.50 7.02 25.63
CA VAL A 595 4.90 6.24 24.52
C VAL A 595 5.81 5.09 24.10
N PHE A 596 7.10 5.32 23.82
CA PHE A 596 8.03 4.25 23.41
C PHE A 596 8.10 3.07 24.42
N PRO A 597 8.31 3.32 25.73
CA PRO A 597 8.27 2.24 26.72
C PRO A 597 6.93 1.48 26.80
N ARG A 598 5.80 2.13 26.44
CA ARG A 598 4.48 1.44 26.37
C ARG A 598 4.42 0.46 25.20
N HIS A 599 5.06 0.79 24.07
CA HIS A 599 5.23 -0.11 22.93
C HIS A 599 6.37 -1.12 23.11
N CYS A 600 7.04 -1.12 24.28
CA CYS A 600 8.22 -1.94 24.55
C CYS A 600 9.38 -1.66 23.57
N GLU A 601 9.45 -0.43 23.06
CA GLU A 601 10.55 0.06 22.23
C GLU A 601 11.53 0.87 23.09
N ARG A 602 12.82 0.79 22.73
CA ARG A 602 13.88 1.54 23.42
C ARG A 602 13.87 3.00 22.99
N ARG A 603 14.20 3.90 23.90
CA ARG A 603 14.43 5.31 23.53
C ARG A 603 15.83 5.49 22.94
N THR A 604 15.97 6.39 21.96
CA THR A 604 17.22 6.65 21.26
C THR A 604 18.04 7.75 21.93
N GLU A 605 19.33 7.84 21.59
CA GLU A 605 20.19 8.93 22.03
C GLU A 605 19.65 10.31 21.63
N ARG A 606 19.14 10.44 20.41
CA ARG A 606 18.61 11.71 19.89
C ARG A 606 17.36 12.16 20.63
N MET A 607 16.50 11.23 21.06
CA MET A 607 15.36 11.53 21.93
C MET A 607 15.79 12.09 23.30
N TYR A 608 16.77 11.44 23.96
CA TYR A 608 17.31 11.92 25.24
C TYR A 608 17.95 13.29 25.11
N THR A 609 18.80 13.50 24.09
CA THR A 609 19.40 14.81 23.81
C THR A 609 18.32 15.88 23.69
N LYS A 610 17.25 15.59 22.95
CA LYS A 610 16.17 16.54 22.73
C LYS A 610 15.41 16.90 24.01
N VAL A 611 15.15 15.93 24.88
CA VAL A 611 14.49 16.18 26.18
C VAL A 611 15.35 17.09 27.05
N TYR A 612 16.65 16.80 27.17
CA TYR A 612 17.54 17.65 27.97
C TYR A 612 17.69 19.06 27.38
N GLU A 613 17.77 19.20 26.04
CA GLU A 613 17.78 20.51 25.38
C GLU A 613 16.53 21.34 25.72
N ARG A 614 15.34 20.73 25.69
CA ARG A 614 14.08 21.43 25.99
C ARG A 614 13.94 21.80 27.47
N ILE A 615 14.42 20.93 28.36
CA ILE A 615 14.40 21.19 29.80
C ILE A 615 15.38 22.29 30.17
N ALA A 616 16.58 22.27 29.59
CA ALA A 616 17.58 23.33 29.77
C ALA A 616 17.08 24.69 29.23
N ALA A 617 16.29 24.69 28.15
CA ALA A 617 15.74 25.91 27.57
C ALA A 617 14.65 26.59 28.43
N GLU A 618 13.93 25.86 29.28
CA GLU A 618 12.89 26.44 30.16
C GLU A 618 13.48 27.10 31.43
N ASP A 619 14.73 26.78 31.78
CA ASP A 619 15.46 27.35 32.93
C ASP A 619 14.73 27.18 34.29
N HIS A 620 14.08 26.02 34.48
CA HIS A 620 13.34 25.69 35.71
C HIS A 620 14.05 24.62 36.55
N GLN A 621 14.60 25.03 37.70
CA GLN A 621 15.40 24.18 38.60
C GLN A 621 14.70 22.87 39.01
N GLY A 622 13.43 22.93 39.43
CA GLY A 622 12.70 21.75 39.89
C GLY A 622 12.53 20.70 38.80
N MET A 623 12.19 21.13 37.59
CA MET A 623 12.01 20.25 36.44
C MET A 623 13.33 19.65 35.96
N ALA A 624 14.42 20.44 35.97
CA ALA A 624 15.75 19.94 35.66
C ALA A 624 16.19 18.87 36.68
N THR A 625 15.94 19.10 37.97
CA THR A 625 16.25 18.15 39.06
C THR A 625 15.49 16.83 38.89
N ASP A 626 14.16 16.91 38.69
CA ASP A 626 13.32 15.71 38.55
C ASP A 626 13.66 14.93 37.26
N ALA A 627 13.90 15.63 36.16
CA ALA A 627 14.27 15.01 34.90
C ALA A 627 15.65 14.34 34.97
N LEU A 628 16.64 14.96 35.60
CA LEU A 628 17.95 14.35 35.79
C LEU A 628 17.84 13.07 36.65
N ARG A 629 17.05 13.10 37.73
CA ARG A 629 16.85 11.92 38.59
C ARG A 629 16.21 10.75 37.86
N TRP A 630 15.16 10.99 37.08
CA TRP A 630 14.43 9.90 36.42
C TRP A 630 15.00 9.52 35.06
N CYS A 631 15.30 10.49 34.18
CA CYS A 631 15.73 10.19 32.81
C CYS A 631 17.13 9.57 32.76
N VAL A 632 18.04 9.92 33.66
CA VAL A 632 19.39 9.32 33.69
C VAL A 632 19.34 7.87 34.14
N GLU A 633 18.52 7.57 35.16
CA GLU A 633 18.27 6.18 35.57
C GLU A 633 17.63 5.39 34.43
N GLU A 634 16.60 5.93 33.77
CA GLU A 634 15.98 5.27 32.62
C GLU A 634 17.00 5.01 31.50
N MET A 635 17.84 6.01 31.16
CA MET A 635 18.84 5.93 30.09
C MET A 635 19.84 4.78 30.29
N TRP A 636 20.25 4.52 31.55
CA TRP A 636 21.14 3.42 31.89
C TRP A 636 20.45 2.05 31.91
N HIS A 637 19.13 2.01 32.14
CA HIS A 637 18.34 0.77 32.17
C HIS A 637 17.69 0.41 30.83
N GLU A 638 17.80 1.26 29.80
CA GLU A 638 17.43 0.92 28.42
C GLU A 638 18.25 -0.31 27.95
N GLN A 639 17.67 -1.14 27.07
CA GLN A 639 18.33 -2.32 26.50
C GLN A 639 18.43 -2.19 24.98
N PRO A 640 19.64 -1.96 24.40
CA PRO A 640 20.91 -1.69 25.06
C PRO A 640 20.96 -0.31 25.74
N PRO A 641 21.85 -0.09 26.72
CA PRO A 641 21.99 1.19 27.40
C PRO A 641 22.40 2.28 26.41
N VAL A 642 21.80 3.47 26.54
CA VAL A 642 22.03 4.57 25.62
C VAL A 642 23.41 5.19 25.87
N ARG A 643 24.24 5.24 24.83
CA ARG A 643 25.56 5.88 24.89
C ARG A 643 25.40 7.39 24.92
N VAL A 644 26.14 8.07 25.79
CA VAL A 644 26.12 9.54 25.87
C VAL A 644 26.96 10.10 24.73
N THR A 645 26.29 10.77 23.78
CA THR A 645 26.95 11.48 22.68
C THR A 645 27.43 12.86 23.13
N ALA A 646 28.34 13.49 22.38
CA ALA A 646 28.82 14.83 22.69
C ALA A 646 27.70 15.89 22.78
N ALA A 647 26.68 15.76 21.93
CA ALA A 647 25.50 16.63 21.97
C ALA A 647 24.67 16.40 23.23
N MET A 648 24.45 15.13 23.60
CA MET A 648 23.75 14.78 24.84
C MET A 648 24.49 15.27 26.08
N LEU A 649 25.81 15.10 26.12
CA LEU A 649 26.66 15.56 27.21
C LEU A 649 26.50 17.06 27.44
N LYS A 650 26.58 17.86 26.37
CA LYS A 650 26.38 19.32 26.44
C LYS A 650 24.98 19.69 26.98
N ALA A 651 23.94 18.98 26.57
CA ALA A 651 22.58 19.20 27.06
C ALA A 651 22.42 18.79 28.54
N LEU A 652 23.00 17.66 28.94
CA LEU A 652 23.05 17.20 30.32
C LEU A 652 23.78 18.19 31.23
N GLU A 653 24.95 18.67 30.82
CA GLU A 653 25.69 19.70 31.55
C GLU A 653 24.86 20.97 31.76
N ALA A 654 24.11 21.40 30.74
CA ALA A 654 23.22 22.55 30.85
C ALA A 654 22.12 22.31 31.90
N CYS A 655 21.49 21.12 31.90
CA CYS A 655 20.52 20.75 32.93
C CYS A 655 21.15 20.69 34.34
N ILE A 656 22.38 20.17 34.48
CA ILE A 656 23.06 20.08 35.78
C ILE A 656 23.35 21.48 36.33
N ARG A 657 23.84 22.41 35.50
CA ARG A 657 24.07 23.80 35.91
C ARG A 657 22.81 24.50 36.41
N ILE A 658 21.65 24.15 35.86
CA ILE A 658 20.34 24.69 36.27
C ILE A 658 19.87 24.03 37.58
N ALA A 659 20.08 22.72 37.74
CA ALA A 659 19.66 21.98 38.93
C ALA A 659 20.52 22.30 40.17
N ASP A 660 21.85 22.27 40.01
CA ASP A 660 22.85 22.64 41.02
C ASP A 660 23.95 23.51 40.37
N PRO A 661 23.87 24.85 40.51
CA PRO A 661 24.84 25.75 39.90
C PRO A 661 26.26 25.60 40.48
N GLU A 662 26.40 25.04 41.68
CA GLU A 662 27.70 24.80 42.31
C GLU A 662 28.34 23.49 41.85
N ALA A 663 27.61 22.60 41.17
CA ALA A 663 28.08 21.26 40.85
C ALA A 663 29.36 21.26 39.99
N GLU A 664 29.46 22.16 39.00
CA GLU A 664 30.65 22.26 38.14
C GLU A 664 31.88 22.78 38.91
N SER A 665 31.71 23.80 39.76
CA SER A 665 32.81 24.31 40.60
C SER A 665 33.30 23.25 41.59
N LEU A 666 32.36 22.56 42.26
CA LEU A 666 32.71 21.53 43.23
C LEU A 666 33.37 20.32 42.57
N ALA A 667 32.93 19.92 41.38
CA ALA A 667 33.56 18.83 40.64
C ALA A 667 35.01 19.15 40.22
N LYS A 668 35.31 20.40 39.88
CA LYS A 668 36.68 20.85 39.56
C LYS A 668 37.57 20.90 40.81
N ASP A 669 37.02 21.31 41.95
CA ASP A 669 37.77 21.38 43.21
C ASP A 669 38.15 19.99 43.78
N ILE A 670 37.37 18.95 43.48
CA ILE A 670 37.62 17.56 43.91
C ILE A 670 38.87 16.97 43.24
N ASP A 671 39.10 17.29 41.97
CA ASP A 671 40.27 16.78 41.23
C ASP A 671 41.59 17.34 41.82
N ASP A 672 41.50 18.45 42.56
CA ASP A 672 42.68 19.15 43.05
C ASP A 672 43.04 18.86 44.52
N ARG A 673 42.14 18.92 45.55
CA ARG A 673 42.67 19.03 46.95
C ARG A 673 41.92 18.48 48.19
N ILE A 674 40.69 17.93 48.20
CA ILE A 674 39.95 17.77 49.48
C ILE A 674 39.10 16.48 49.57
N SER A 675 39.22 15.81 50.72
CA SER A 675 38.50 14.59 51.20
C SER A 675 37.12 14.31 50.58
N ASP A 676 37.07 13.21 49.80
CA ASP A 676 35.93 12.73 48.99
C ASP A 676 34.55 12.69 49.66
N ALA A 677 34.47 12.51 50.99
CA ALA A 677 33.23 12.11 51.64
C ALA A 677 32.10 13.16 51.58
N GLN A 678 32.39 14.46 51.76
CA GLN A 678 31.35 15.49 51.84
C GLN A 678 30.74 15.85 50.49
N TYR A 679 31.53 15.75 49.42
CA TYR A 679 31.08 16.10 48.07
C TYR A 679 30.42 14.93 47.36
N MET A 680 30.79 13.69 47.71
CA MET A 680 30.15 12.49 47.18
C MET A 680 28.68 12.37 47.60
N ASP A 681 28.24 13.04 48.67
CA ASP A 681 26.83 13.07 49.10
C ASP A 681 25.93 13.90 48.16
N ARG A 682 26.50 14.80 47.33
CA ARG A 682 25.73 15.57 46.34
C ARG A 682 25.54 14.76 45.06
N GLU A 683 24.28 14.44 44.75
CA GLU A 683 23.89 13.61 43.60
C GLU A 683 24.40 14.15 42.26
N PHE A 684 24.31 15.47 42.03
CA PHE A 684 24.67 16.09 40.75
C PHE A 684 26.17 16.27 40.56
N VAL A 685 26.94 16.43 41.65
CA VAL A 685 28.41 16.44 41.60
C VAL A 685 28.92 15.05 41.21
N ARG A 686 28.36 14.00 41.82
CA ARG A 686 28.67 12.60 41.45
C ARG A 686 28.31 12.34 39.98
N LEU A 687 27.14 12.77 39.54
CA LEU A 687 26.69 12.62 38.16
C LEU A 687 27.63 13.34 37.18
N TRP A 688 28.04 14.57 37.49
CA TRP A 688 29.02 15.33 36.69
C TRP A 688 30.35 14.58 36.52
N LEU A 689 30.89 14.04 37.61
CA LEU A 689 32.12 13.24 37.61
C LEU A 689 31.96 11.95 36.79
N THR A 690 30.82 11.26 36.88
CA THR A 690 30.57 10.03 36.09
C THR A 690 30.45 10.30 34.59
N LEU A 691 29.97 11.49 34.19
CA LEU A 691 29.87 11.87 32.79
C LEU A 691 31.25 12.21 32.18
N HIS A 692 32.17 12.78 32.97
CA HIS A 692 33.51 13.17 32.53
C HIS A 692 34.59 12.10 32.75
N GLY A 693 34.35 11.11 33.62
CA GLY A 693 35.28 10.02 33.91
C GLY A 693 35.49 9.09 32.71
N SER A 694 36.74 8.92 32.28
CA SER A 694 37.14 8.20 31.07
C SER A 694 36.90 6.67 31.09
N ALA A 695 36.39 6.11 32.19
CA ALA A 695 36.28 4.66 32.38
C ALA A 695 34.96 4.02 31.89
N ALA A 696 33.92 4.81 31.56
CA ALA A 696 32.61 4.26 31.20
C ALA A 696 32.25 4.33 29.70
N TRP A 697 32.99 5.10 28.88
CA TRP A 697 32.51 5.52 27.54
C TRP A 697 33.41 5.10 26.37
N GLY A 698 34.46 4.29 26.62
CA GLY A 698 35.40 3.79 25.60
C GLY A 698 35.36 2.28 25.39
N ALA A 699 34.39 1.78 24.61
CA ALA A 699 34.42 0.50 23.88
C ALA A 699 33.36 0.46 22.76
#